data_AF-A0A4P6X0U6-F1
#
_entry.id   AF-A0A4P6X0U6-F1
#
_cell.length_a   1.000
_cell.length_b   1.000
_cell.length_c   1.000
_cell.angle_alpha   90.00
_cell.angle_beta   90.00
_cell.angle_gamma   90.00
#
_symmetry.space_group_name_H-M   'P 1'
#
loop_
_entity.id
_entity.type
_entity.pdbx_description
1 polymer ?
#
loop_
_entity_poly.entity_id
_entity_poly.type
_entity_poly.pdbx_seq_one_letter_code
_entity_poly.pdbx_strand_id
1 'polypeptide(L)'
;MNEAETRAEHIDPALKAAGWGVVEGSRVLREHGITAGRLQGAGQRARAEIADYVLVYRNTKLAVIEAKAWDKPCAEGVAQAKSYAAKLSLRFAFATNGQSIYRMDMAAGDECDVPAFPTPEALWALTYAVANAWRERFAAVPFEDKGGTWQGRYYQDIAIQRVLDAVGEGRDRVLLTLATGTGKTFIAFQLAWKLYQARWNLTDWRKADATPEELGTRRPRILFLADRNILADQAYNAFSAFPDDALVRIAPDEIKRKGRVPKNGSVFFTIFQTFMSGPGDTPYFGDYPPDFFDLIIIDECHRGGANDESSWRDILNYFSPAVQLGLTATPKRTLNTDTYAYFGEPVYVYSLKDGINDGFLTPFRVKQIATTMDEYVYTADDEVLLGQVEQGKRYEEKDFNRVIEIKEREVHRVKMMLGMIDQREKTIVFCATQSHAALVRDLINQNASSTNPLYCARVTANDGALGEQYLRDFQDNEKTIPTVLTTSQKLSTGVDARNVRNIVLMRPVNSMIEFKQIIGRGTRLYDGKDYFTILDFVKAHHLFSDPEWDGEPIEPEQPQPRPVRPVGGEEDEPPPVGPGPLPEHRPEKLVIKLADGKARQIQHMSVTTFWGPDGKPLSPAQFLESLFGALPEFFKNEDELRAIWADPTTRKGLLDALAERGFGREPLAEMQRVIDAEKSDLFDVLAYVAFALPTHTRSERAANAKAKASGTYGYKQQAFIEFVLGQYVAQGVDELAPEKLTPLLRLRYNNALADAATDLGSPEQIRQTFIGFQRFLYGQP
;
A
#
# COMPACT_ATOMS: atom_id res chain seq x y z
N MET A 1 -4.50 25.03 34.35
CA MET A 1 -4.09 25.30 32.96
C MET A 1 -4.34 24.06 32.15
N ASN A 2 -5.00 24.20 31.01
CA ASN A 2 -5.11 23.11 30.04
C ASN A 2 -3.73 22.83 29.41
N GLU A 3 -3.63 21.77 28.61
CA GLU A 3 -2.36 21.37 27.99
C GLU A 3 -1.79 22.44 27.04
N ALA A 4 -2.63 23.15 26.28
CA ALA A 4 -2.19 24.21 25.38
C ALA A 4 -1.59 25.41 26.14
N GLU A 5 -2.21 25.82 27.24
CA GLU A 5 -1.70 26.85 28.16
C GLU A 5 -0.38 26.40 28.80
N THR A 6 -0.33 25.16 29.27
CA THR A 6 0.89 24.56 29.87
C THR A 6 2.05 24.57 28.87
N ARG A 7 1.78 24.19 27.62
CA ARG A 7 2.72 24.24 26.50
C ARG A 7 3.26 25.66 26.27
N ALA A 8 2.37 26.65 26.16
CA ALA A 8 2.74 28.03 25.86
C ALA A 8 3.44 28.76 27.01
N GLU A 9 3.00 28.57 28.26
CA GLU A 9 3.46 29.36 29.42
C GLU A 9 4.66 28.73 30.13
N HIS A 10 4.89 27.42 29.98
CA HIS A 10 5.92 26.71 30.73
C HIS A 10 6.87 25.87 29.86
N ILE A 11 6.35 25.05 28.94
CA ILE A 11 7.20 24.13 28.16
C ILE A 11 7.97 24.90 27.07
N ASP A 12 7.30 25.75 26.30
CA ASP A 12 7.93 26.56 25.25
C ASP A 12 9.04 27.48 25.83
N PRO A 13 8.83 28.22 26.94
CA PRO A 13 9.91 28.95 27.61
C PRO A 13 11.05 28.08 28.10
N ALA A 14 10.77 26.88 28.64
CA ALA A 14 11.80 25.96 29.11
C ALA A 14 12.66 25.43 27.95
N LEU A 15 12.05 25.08 26.81
CA LEU A 15 12.75 24.69 25.60
C LEU A 15 13.62 25.84 25.06
N LYS A 16 13.07 27.05 25.01
CA LYS A 16 13.80 28.25 24.59
C LYS A 16 14.98 28.57 25.51
N ALA A 17 14.80 28.43 26.82
CA ALA A 17 15.85 28.62 27.82
C ALA A 17 16.98 27.57 27.69
N ALA A 18 16.63 26.34 27.29
CA ALA A 18 17.60 25.30 26.93
C ALA A 18 18.25 25.51 25.55
N GLY A 19 17.87 26.56 24.82
CA GLY A 19 18.47 26.95 23.53
C GLY A 19 17.73 26.44 22.29
N TRP A 20 16.66 25.66 22.44
CA TRP A 20 15.90 25.14 21.31
C TRP A 20 15.12 26.26 20.58
N GLY A 21 15.33 26.38 19.27
CA GLY A 21 14.77 27.45 18.44
C GLY A 21 15.48 28.80 18.58
N VAL A 22 16.59 28.85 19.32
CA VAL A 22 17.44 30.05 19.48
C VAL A 22 18.84 29.78 18.99
N VAL A 23 19.42 28.63 19.36
CA VAL A 23 20.73 28.18 18.89
C VAL A 23 20.65 27.88 17.39
N GLU A 24 21.67 28.31 16.66
CA GLU A 24 21.75 28.10 15.20
C GLU A 24 21.62 26.61 14.85
N GLY A 25 20.80 26.31 13.84
CA GLY A 25 20.53 24.93 13.43
C GLY A 25 19.59 24.14 14.34
N SER A 26 19.15 24.71 15.48
CA SER A 26 18.10 24.12 16.33
C SER A 26 16.71 24.57 15.91
N ARG A 27 15.75 23.65 15.92
CA ARG A 27 14.34 23.87 15.60
C ARG A 27 13.45 23.03 16.50
N VAL A 28 12.28 23.56 16.81
CA VAL A 28 11.23 22.86 17.54
C VAL A 28 10.05 22.68 16.60
N LEU A 29 9.72 21.44 16.26
CA LEU A 29 8.53 21.12 15.47
C LEU A 29 7.38 20.88 16.44
N ARG A 30 6.43 21.81 16.51
CA ARG A 30 5.21 21.65 17.31
C ARG A 30 4.16 20.90 16.53
N GLU A 31 3.37 20.07 17.23
CA GLU A 31 2.25 19.30 16.66
C GLU A 31 2.68 18.53 15.39
N HIS A 32 3.80 17.81 15.51
CA HIS A 32 4.40 17.10 14.38
C HIS A 32 3.60 15.84 14.05
N GLY A 33 2.92 15.87 12.90
CA GLY A 33 2.20 14.71 12.37
C GLY A 33 3.15 13.56 12.03
N ILE A 34 2.98 12.42 12.71
CA ILE A 34 3.74 11.18 12.47
C ILE A 34 3.01 10.33 11.42
N THR A 35 1.71 10.11 11.61
CA THR A 35 0.88 9.29 10.71
C THR A 35 -0.38 10.03 10.25
N ALA A 36 -0.97 9.57 9.16
CA ALA A 36 -2.23 10.11 8.64
C ALA A 36 -3.47 9.37 9.17
N GLY A 37 -3.27 8.26 9.89
CA GLY A 37 -4.34 7.37 10.34
C GLY A 37 -4.87 6.46 9.23
N ARG A 38 -5.05 5.18 9.55
CA ARG A 38 -5.56 4.15 8.64
C ARG A 38 -6.90 4.54 8.03
N LEU A 39 -7.07 4.31 6.72
CA LEU A 39 -8.36 4.46 6.04
C LEU A 39 -9.36 3.38 6.52
N GLN A 40 -10.56 3.81 6.92
CA GLN A 40 -11.61 2.94 7.48
C GLN A 40 -12.87 2.83 6.61
N GLY A 41 -12.94 3.55 5.49
CA GLY A 41 -14.12 3.59 4.62
C GLY A 41 -14.97 4.85 4.80
N ALA A 42 -15.80 5.17 3.80
CA ALA A 42 -16.67 6.34 3.77
C ALA A 42 -15.95 7.68 4.03
N GLY A 43 -14.69 7.80 3.60
CA GLY A 43 -13.84 8.97 3.85
C GLY A 43 -13.34 9.12 5.30
N GLN A 44 -13.57 8.13 6.17
CA GLN A 44 -13.10 8.15 7.55
C GLN A 44 -11.68 7.57 7.70
N ARG A 45 -10.95 8.10 8.68
CA ARG A 45 -9.62 7.65 9.07
C ARG A 45 -9.56 7.42 10.56
N ALA A 46 -8.78 6.43 10.96
CA ALA A 46 -8.37 6.26 12.35
C ALA A 46 -7.62 7.50 12.85
N ARG A 47 -7.49 7.64 14.17
CA ARG A 47 -6.80 8.78 14.78
C ARG A 47 -5.34 8.85 14.27
N ALA A 48 -4.98 10.03 13.75
CA ALA A 48 -3.60 10.33 13.39
C ALA A 48 -2.72 10.43 14.63
N GLU A 49 -1.50 9.92 14.54
CA GLU A 49 -0.49 10.09 15.59
C GLU A 49 0.22 11.42 15.37
N ILE A 50 0.19 12.28 16.38
CA ILE A 50 0.78 13.61 16.38
C ILE A 50 1.58 13.74 17.67
N ALA A 51 2.87 14.05 17.54
CA ALA A 51 3.71 14.37 18.69
C ALA A 51 3.62 15.86 19.03
N ASP A 52 3.59 16.20 20.31
CA ASP A 52 3.54 17.60 20.75
C ASP A 52 4.76 18.38 20.31
N TYR A 53 5.95 17.80 20.51
CA TYR A 53 7.20 18.39 20.05
C TYR A 53 8.15 17.34 19.48
N VAL A 54 8.83 17.70 18.41
CA VAL A 54 10.05 17.01 17.94
C VAL A 54 11.20 18.01 17.92
N LEU A 55 12.28 17.66 18.62
CA LEU A 55 13.48 18.46 18.73
C LEU A 55 14.42 18.13 17.56
N VAL A 56 14.78 19.15 16.79
CA VAL A 56 15.63 19.03 15.60
C VAL A 56 16.87 19.89 15.77
N TYR A 57 18.04 19.30 15.58
CA TYR A 57 19.31 20.04 15.59
C TYR A 57 20.17 19.59 14.42
N ARG A 58 20.78 20.54 13.70
CA ARG A 58 21.57 20.29 12.48
C ARG A 58 20.80 19.38 11.51
N ASN A 59 19.56 19.78 11.20
CA ASN A 59 18.63 19.05 10.33
C ASN A 59 18.36 17.58 10.72
N THR A 60 18.64 17.20 11.96
CA THR A 60 18.50 15.83 12.47
C THR A 60 17.52 15.83 13.64
N LYS A 61 16.51 14.96 13.59
CA LYS A 61 15.57 14.77 14.71
C LYS A 61 16.30 14.02 15.83
N LEU A 62 16.28 14.55 17.06
CA LEU A 62 17.02 13.98 18.19
C LEU A 62 16.11 13.46 19.31
N ALA A 63 14.96 14.09 19.52
CA ALA A 63 14.04 13.68 20.57
C ALA A 63 12.59 14.03 20.26
N VAL A 64 11.67 13.32 20.93
CA VAL A 64 10.24 13.62 20.97
C VAL A 64 9.82 13.99 22.39
N ILE A 65 8.86 14.89 22.52
CA ILE A 65 8.29 15.29 23.80
C ILE A 65 6.77 15.12 23.74
N GLU A 66 6.23 14.48 24.78
CA GLU A 66 4.81 14.41 25.06
C GLU A 66 4.48 15.37 26.20
N ALA A 67 3.56 16.30 25.96
CA ALA A 67 3.07 17.24 26.95
C ALA A 67 1.83 16.68 27.65
N LYS A 68 1.58 17.17 28.86
CA LYS A 68 0.32 16.97 29.61
C LYS A 68 -0.10 18.29 30.24
N ALA A 69 -1.39 18.39 30.58
CA ALA A 69 -1.91 19.53 31.32
C ALA A 69 -1.20 19.70 32.68
N TRP A 70 -1.12 20.95 33.15
CA TRP A 70 -0.38 21.33 34.36
C TRP A 70 -0.70 20.49 35.60
N ASP A 71 -1.97 20.14 35.79
CA ASP A 71 -2.49 19.36 36.92
C ASP A 71 -2.38 17.84 36.74
N LYS A 72 -1.97 17.38 35.56
CA LYS A 72 -1.80 15.96 35.25
C LYS A 72 -0.40 15.47 35.60
N PRO A 73 -0.26 14.22 36.10
CA PRO A 73 1.03 13.59 36.27
C PRO A 73 1.76 13.43 34.93
N CYS A 74 3.05 13.80 34.91
CA CYS A 74 3.92 13.59 33.75
C CYS A 74 3.98 12.12 33.31
N ALA A 75 3.87 11.17 34.25
CA ALA A 75 3.86 9.73 34.00
C ALA A 75 2.77 9.27 33.01
N GLU A 76 1.64 9.98 32.90
CA GLU A 76 0.58 9.66 31.93
C GLU A 76 1.07 9.78 30.47
N GLY A 77 2.09 10.59 30.20
CA GLY A 77 2.68 10.76 28.86
C GLY A 77 3.80 9.78 28.51
N VAL A 78 4.33 9.02 29.47
CA VAL A 78 5.55 8.22 29.29
C VAL A 78 5.38 7.13 28.23
N ALA A 79 4.29 6.36 28.30
CA ALA A 79 4.04 5.28 27.33
C ALA A 79 3.89 5.83 25.90
N GLN A 80 3.23 6.97 25.75
CA GLN A 80 3.01 7.63 24.46
C GLN A 80 4.32 8.20 23.90
N ALA A 81 5.11 8.90 24.73
CA ALA A 81 6.43 9.40 24.34
C ALA A 81 7.36 8.28 23.87
N LYS A 82 7.39 7.14 24.57
CA LYS A 82 8.17 5.96 24.16
C LYS A 82 7.68 5.38 22.84
N SER A 83 6.37 5.26 22.66
CA SER A 83 5.77 4.79 21.40
C SER A 83 6.20 5.67 20.22
N TYR A 84 6.12 6.99 20.37
CA TYR A 84 6.55 7.94 19.35
C TYR A 84 8.07 7.89 19.11
N ALA A 85 8.88 7.76 20.17
CA ALA A 85 10.33 7.65 20.02
C ALA A 85 10.72 6.38 19.26
N ALA A 86 10.11 5.24 19.58
CA ALA A 86 10.30 3.99 18.85
C ALA A 86 9.92 4.14 17.37
N LYS A 87 8.74 4.73 17.09
CA LYS A 87 8.24 4.92 15.73
C LYS A 87 9.10 5.87 14.90
N LEU A 88 9.58 6.96 15.51
CA LEU A 88 10.48 7.92 14.87
C LEU A 88 11.95 7.47 14.88
N SER A 89 12.28 6.29 15.45
CA SER A 89 13.65 5.81 15.67
C SER A 89 14.55 6.83 16.40
N LEU A 90 14.00 7.51 17.42
CA LEU A 90 14.70 8.49 18.23
C LEU A 90 15.20 7.84 19.53
N ARG A 91 16.42 8.19 19.92
CA ARG A 91 17.01 7.69 21.17
C ARG A 91 16.35 8.29 22.40
N PHE A 92 15.97 9.57 22.37
CA PHE A 92 15.46 10.25 23.54
C PHE A 92 13.96 10.55 23.41
N ALA A 93 13.23 10.23 24.46
CA ALA A 93 11.85 10.64 24.65
C ALA A 93 11.74 11.48 25.94
N PHE A 94 10.82 12.43 25.97
CA PHE A 94 10.52 13.20 27.16
C PHE A 94 9.01 13.21 27.40
N ALA A 95 8.61 13.15 28.66
CA ALA A 95 7.27 13.51 29.07
C ALA A 95 7.37 14.75 29.99
N THR A 96 6.40 15.65 29.93
CA THR A 96 6.38 16.82 30.81
C THR A 96 4.98 17.37 31.00
N ASN A 97 4.73 17.97 32.16
CA ASN A 97 3.53 18.77 32.46
C ASN A 97 3.89 20.24 32.77
N GLY A 98 5.08 20.69 32.38
CA GLY A 98 5.61 22.02 32.69
C GLY A 98 6.23 22.17 34.09
N GLN A 99 5.88 21.32 35.05
CA GLN A 99 6.46 21.33 36.41
C GLN A 99 7.66 20.38 36.54
N SER A 100 7.58 19.23 35.86
CA SER A 100 8.59 18.17 35.87
C SER A 100 8.91 17.74 34.45
N ILE A 101 10.15 17.28 34.21
CA ILE A 101 10.60 16.77 32.92
C ILE A 101 11.15 15.37 33.17
N TYR A 102 10.49 14.37 32.60
CA TYR A 102 10.91 12.97 32.71
C TYR A 102 11.58 12.55 31.41
N ARG A 103 12.86 12.19 31.47
CA ARG A 103 13.69 11.78 30.33
C ARG A 103 13.75 10.26 30.25
N MET A 104 13.64 9.73 29.03
CA MET A 104 13.81 8.32 28.72
C MET A 104 14.88 8.16 27.63
N ASP A 105 15.92 7.37 27.90
CA ASP A 105 16.91 6.94 26.92
C ASP A 105 16.54 5.55 26.38
N MET A 106 15.97 5.51 25.19
CA MET A 106 15.49 4.28 24.52
C MET A 106 16.62 3.32 24.16
N ALA A 107 17.88 3.78 24.09
CA ALA A 107 19.03 2.94 23.77
C ALA A 107 19.68 2.34 25.02
N ALA A 108 19.81 3.13 26.10
CA ALA A 108 20.40 2.67 27.36
C ALA A 108 19.39 1.96 28.29
N GLY A 109 18.10 2.25 28.14
CA GLY A 109 17.05 1.81 29.07
C GLY A 109 16.97 2.64 30.36
N ASP A 110 17.72 3.73 30.44
CA ASP A 110 17.75 4.62 31.61
C ASP A 110 16.62 5.65 31.54
N GLU A 111 15.94 5.85 32.68
CA GLU A 111 14.86 6.82 32.81
C GLU A 111 14.97 7.58 34.11
N CYS A 112 14.83 8.91 34.06
CA CYS A 112 14.93 9.75 35.24
C CYS A 112 14.27 11.11 35.06
N ASP A 113 13.89 11.73 36.17
CA ASP A 113 13.59 13.16 36.21
C ASP A 113 14.86 13.97 35.94
N VAL A 114 14.72 15.01 35.10
CA VAL A 114 15.80 15.96 34.80
C VAL A 114 15.35 17.37 35.17
N PRO A 115 16.26 18.21 35.69
CA PRO A 115 15.90 19.56 36.14
C PRO A 115 15.60 20.53 34.98
N ALA A 116 16.08 20.23 33.77
CA ALA A 116 15.87 21.01 32.56
C ALA A 116 16.05 20.13 31.32
N PHE A 117 15.52 20.59 30.18
CA PHE A 117 15.82 19.96 28.89
C PHE A 117 17.32 20.09 28.57
N PRO A 118 17.95 19.04 28.02
CA PRO A 118 19.31 19.14 27.49
C PRO A 118 19.39 20.20 26.38
N THR A 119 20.53 20.89 26.28
CA THR A 119 20.78 21.80 25.16
C THR A 119 20.91 21.03 23.84
N PRO A 120 20.72 21.67 22.67
CA PRO A 120 20.90 21.01 21.37
C PRO A 120 22.25 20.30 21.23
N GLU A 121 23.34 20.95 21.65
CA GLU A 121 24.70 20.38 21.64
C GLU A 121 24.84 19.20 22.60
N ALA A 122 24.29 19.30 23.81
CA ALA A 122 24.37 18.23 24.79
C ALA A 122 23.59 16.99 24.31
N LEU A 123 22.39 17.18 23.75
CA LEU A 123 21.59 16.10 23.21
C LEU A 123 22.24 15.46 21.97
N TRP A 124 22.89 16.26 21.12
CA TRP A 124 23.68 15.77 20.01
C TRP A 124 24.86 14.90 20.47
N ALA A 125 25.64 15.37 21.44
CA ALA A 125 26.77 14.63 22.00
C ALA A 125 26.35 13.32 22.69
N LEU A 126 25.21 13.35 23.40
CA LEU A 126 24.62 12.14 24.00
C LEU A 126 24.19 11.14 22.92
N THR A 127 23.58 11.62 21.83
CA THR A 127 23.11 10.77 20.73
C THR A 127 24.28 10.16 19.95
N TYR A 128 25.31 10.98 19.66
CA TYR A 128 26.45 10.64 18.83
C TYR A 128 27.76 10.71 19.61
N ALA A 129 27.95 9.77 20.53
CA ALA A 129 29.14 9.72 21.39
C ALA A 129 30.45 9.54 20.60
N VAL A 130 30.40 8.87 19.45
CA VAL A 130 31.53 8.70 18.53
C VAL A 130 31.43 9.75 17.43
N ALA A 131 32.43 10.63 17.36
CA ALA A 131 32.56 11.64 16.33
C ALA A 131 32.66 11.00 14.94
N ASN A 132 31.99 11.59 13.96
CA ASN A 132 32.02 11.12 12.58
C ASN A 132 31.90 12.34 11.66
N ALA A 133 32.99 12.66 10.96
CA ALA A 133 33.06 13.86 10.13
C ALA A 133 32.03 13.86 8.99
N TRP A 134 31.73 12.68 8.41
CA TRP A 134 30.68 12.57 7.40
C TRP A 134 29.29 12.80 7.95
N ARG A 135 28.97 12.25 9.14
CA ARG A 135 27.69 12.51 9.81
C ARG A 135 27.46 14.01 10.01
N GLU A 136 28.48 14.73 10.46
CA GLU A 136 28.39 16.18 10.64
C GLU A 136 28.16 16.93 9.32
N ARG A 137 28.88 16.57 8.25
CA ARG A 137 28.67 17.15 6.92
C ARG A 137 27.29 16.84 6.36
N PHE A 138 26.79 15.62 6.55
CA PHE A 138 25.44 15.24 6.12
C PHE A 138 24.39 16.00 6.91
N ALA A 139 24.56 16.18 8.22
CA ALA A 139 23.64 16.94 9.08
C ALA A 139 23.56 18.43 8.68
N ALA A 140 24.68 19.02 8.23
CA ALA A 140 24.71 20.40 7.76
C ALA A 140 23.85 20.63 6.50
N VAL A 141 23.61 19.59 5.69
CA VAL A 141 22.80 19.70 4.46
C VAL A 141 21.31 19.44 4.77
N PRO A 142 20.42 20.43 4.55
CA PRO A 142 18.97 20.22 4.67
C PRO A 142 18.43 19.35 3.53
N PHE A 143 17.29 18.72 3.76
CA PHE A 143 16.53 18.11 2.67
C PHE A 143 16.03 19.18 1.70
N GLU A 144 15.96 18.82 0.42
CA GLU A 144 15.36 19.66 -0.62
C GLU A 144 13.86 19.42 -0.65
N ASP A 145 13.09 20.43 -0.24
CA ASP A 145 11.65 20.32 -0.04
C ASP A 145 10.81 20.98 -1.15
N LYS A 146 11.45 21.45 -2.24
CA LYS A 146 10.81 22.16 -3.36
C LYS A 146 9.92 23.30 -2.87
N GLY A 147 10.46 24.13 -1.98
CA GLY A 147 9.74 25.26 -1.39
C GLY A 147 8.62 24.81 -0.44
N GLY A 148 8.85 23.73 0.30
CA GLY A 148 7.92 23.16 1.28
C GLY A 148 6.85 22.22 0.74
N THR A 149 6.78 22.00 -0.58
CA THR A 149 5.76 21.12 -1.21
C THR A 149 6.14 19.64 -1.20
N TRP A 150 7.39 19.31 -0.86
CA TRP A 150 7.95 17.98 -0.95
C TRP A 150 8.60 17.52 0.36
N GLN A 151 7.80 17.51 1.43
CA GLN A 151 8.26 17.04 2.74
C GLN A 151 8.30 15.51 2.83
N GLY A 152 9.30 15.00 3.54
CA GLY A 152 9.46 13.58 3.84
C GLY A 152 8.48 13.11 4.92
N ARG A 153 7.99 11.88 4.75
CA ARG A 153 7.28 11.15 5.82
C ARG A 153 8.30 10.59 6.81
N TYR A 154 7.88 10.31 8.05
CA TYR A 154 8.79 9.89 9.11
C TYR A 154 9.67 8.68 8.72
N TYR A 155 9.09 7.66 8.10
CA TYR A 155 9.83 6.45 7.69
C TYR A 155 10.82 6.73 6.55
N GLN A 156 10.59 7.75 5.73
CA GLN A 156 11.52 8.16 4.67
C GLN A 156 12.73 8.84 5.29
N ASP A 157 12.51 9.73 6.27
CA ASP A 157 13.58 10.38 7.03
C ASP A 157 14.46 9.33 7.73
N ILE A 158 13.84 8.32 8.36
CA ILE A 158 14.56 7.21 9.00
C ILE A 158 15.37 6.43 7.96
N ALA A 159 14.76 6.03 6.84
CA ALA A 159 15.46 5.30 5.79
C ALA A 159 16.70 6.06 5.27
N ILE A 160 16.54 7.37 5.01
CA ILE A 160 17.64 8.23 4.57
C ILE A 160 18.72 8.31 5.64
N GLN A 161 18.36 8.55 6.90
CA GLN A 161 19.31 8.67 7.99
C GLN A 161 20.10 7.37 8.20
N ARG A 162 19.43 6.20 8.19
CA ARG A 162 20.07 4.89 8.33
C ARG A 162 21.08 4.59 7.22
N VAL A 163 20.76 4.99 5.98
CA VAL A 163 21.72 4.87 4.87
C VAL A 163 22.90 5.83 5.07
N LEU A 164 22.65 7.09 5.44
CA LEU A 164 23.73 8.06 5.67
C LEU A 164 24.65 7.65 6.83
N ASP A 165 24.10 7.08 7.91
CA ASP A 165 24.89 6.53 9.01
C ASP A 165 25.72 5.32 8.54
N ALA A 166 25.12 4.37 7.81
CA ALA A 166 25.84 3.23 7.25
C ALA A 166 26.99 3.66 6.30
N VAL A 167 26.73 4.63 5.43
CA VAL A 167 27.76 5.21 4.56
C VAL A 167 28.82 5.93 5.41
N GLY A 168 28.43 6.75 6.38
CA GLY A 168 29.36 7.43 7.28
C GLY A 168 30.25 6.47 8.08
N GLU A 169 29.76 5.27 8.38
CA GLU A 169 30.48 4.19 9.08
C GLU A 169 31.40 3.35 8.16
N GLY A 170 31.47 3.67 6.87
CA GLY A 170 32.36 2.94 5.95
C GLY A 170 31.74 1.69 5.32
N ARG A 171 30.41 1.49 5.42
CA ARG A 171 29.74 0.37 4.73
C ARG A 171 29.59 0.67 3.25
N ASP A 172 30.10 -0.24 2.42
CA ASP A 172 30.07 -0.14 0.95
C ASP A 172 28.84 -0.81 0.31
N ARG A 173 28.10 -1.62 1.06
CA ARG A 173 26.85 -2.25 0.60
C ARG A 173 25.73 -2.01 1.60
N VAL A 174 24.62 -1.48 1.10
CA VAL A 174 23.49 -1.07 1.93
C VAL A 174 22.19 -1.49 1.24
N LEU A 175 21.22 -1.97 2.02
CA LEU A 175 19.91 -2.41 1.51
C LEU A 175 18.77 -1.70 2.25
N LEU A 176 17.76 -1.26 1.49
CA LEU A 176 16.48 -0.78 2.01
C LEU A 176 15.33 -1.64 1.46
N THR A 177 14.45 -2.09 2.35
CA THR A 177 13.23 -2.82 1.98
C THR A 177 12.00 -1.95 2.23
N LEU A 178 11.38 -1.47 1.16
CA LEU A 178 10.32 -0.47 1.21
C LEU A 178 9.16 -0.88 0.31
N ALA A 179 7.96 -1.05 0.88
CA ALA A 179 6.78 -1.45 0.12
C ALA A 179 6.50 -0.55 -1.09
N THR A 180 5.89 -1.09 -2.13
CA THR A 180 5.56 -0.32 -3.34
C THR A 180 4.59 0.81 -3.01
N GLY A 181 4.87 2.02 -3.50
CA GLY A 181 4.07 3.22 -3.24
C GLY A 181 4.51 4.05 -2.03
N THR A 182 5.56 3.63 -1.31
CA THR A 182 6.10 4.34 -0.14
C THR A 182 7.09 5.47 -0.48
N GLY A 183 7.40 5.68 -1.77
CA GLY A 183 8.23 6.80 -2.23
C GLY A 183 9.73 6.49 -2.29
N LYS A 184 10.14 5.33 -2.81
CA LYS A 184 11.55 4.98 -3.02
C LYS A 184 12.34 6.04 -3.81
N THR A 185 11.73 6.61 -4.85
CA THR A 185 12.34 7.69 -5.65
C THR A 185 12.61 8.94 -4.82
N PHE A 186 11.76 9.28 -3.84
CA PHE A 186 12.00 10.39 -2.91
C PHE A 186 13.23 10.12 -2.05
N ILE A 187 13.33 8.91 -1.48
CA ILE A 187 14.49 8.52 -0.65
C ILE A 187 15.78 8.55 -1.48
N ALA A 188 15.77 7.97 -2.69
CA ALA A 188 16.91 8.01 -3.60
C ALA A 188 17.33 9.44 -3.95
N PHE A 189 16.35 10.31 -4.21
CA PHE A 189 16.59 11.73 -4.46
C PHE A 189 17.24 12.42 -3.26
N GLN A 190 16.68 12.30 -2.06
CA GLN A 190 17.21 12.98 -0.87
C GLN A 190 18.60 12.47 -0.50
N LEU A 191 18.86 11.18 -0.67
CA LEU A 191 20.20 10.60 -0.48
C LEU A 191 21.20 11.18 -1.48
N ALA A 192 20.87 11.16 -2.77
CA ALA A 192 21.72 11.76 -3.79
C ALA A 192 21.95 13.26 -3.53
N TRP A 193 20.90 13.98 -3.10
CA TRP A 193 20.98 15.41 -2.79
C TRP A 193 21.93 15.68 -1.63
N LYS A 194 21.77 14.97 -0.50
CA LYS A 194 22.62 15.14 0.68
C LYS A 194 24.08 14.82 0.37
N LEU A 195 24.35 13.72 -0.33
CA LEU A 195 25.71 13.34 -0.73
C LEU A 195 26.31 14.34 -1.71
N TYR A 196 25.53 14.82 -2.69
CA TYR A 196 25.97 15.79 -3.69
C TYR A 196 26.34 17.15 -3.07
N GLN A 197 25.46 17.70 -2.23
CA GLN A 197 25.69 18.98 -1.57
C GLN A 197 26.79 18.89 -0.51
N ALA A 198 26.89 17.75 0.20
CA ALA A 198 27.99 17.49 1.13
C ALA A 198 29.35 17.27 0.44
N ARG A 199 29.36 17.16 -0.91
CA ARG A 199 30.52 16.80 -1.74
C ARG A 199 31.14 15.46 -1.34
N TRP A 200 30.30 14.51 -0.97
CA TRP A 200 30.75 13.16 -0.64
C TRP A 200 31.40 12.48 -1.85
N ASN A 201 32.47 11.71 -1.64
CA ASN A 201 33.16 10.97 -2.69
C ASN A 201 34.05 9.88 -2.08
N LEU A 202 34.35 8.82 -2.83
CA LEU A 202 35.11 7.65 -2.33
C LEU A 202 36.54 7.98 -1.89
N THR A 203 37.18 8.94 -2.56
CA THR A 203 38.58 9.33 -2.27
C THR A 203 38.71 9.88 -0.86
N ASP A 204 37.78 10.74 -0.46
CA ASP A 204 37.72 11.30 0.88
C ASP A 204 37.07 10.35 1.88
N TRP A 205 36.13 9.52 1.42
CA TRP A 205 35.40 8.56 2.27
C TRP A 205 36.31 7.58 3.03
N ARG A 206 37.44 7.19 2.42
CA ARG A 206 38.43 6.30 3.03
C ARG A 206 39.37 6.99 4.03
N LYS A 207 39.29 8.30 4.21
CA LYS A 207 40.12 9.06 5.17
C LYS A 207 39.44 9.07 6.54
N ALA A 208 39.65 8.00 7.30
CA ALA A 208 38.98 7.79 8.60
C ALA A 208 39.27 8.90 9.63
N ASP A 209 40.45 9.53 9.58
CA ASP A 209 40.91 10.54 10.56
C ASP A 209 40.77 11.99 10.06
N ALA A 210 40.17 12.23 8.90
CA ALA A 210 40.06 13.57 8.33
C ALA A 210 39.00 14.42 9.07
N THR A 211 39.28 15.71 9.26
CA THR A 211 38.30 16.65 9.81
C THR A 211 37.22 16.98 8.78
N PRO A 212 36.03 17.47 9.20
CA PRO A 212 34.99 17.89 8.27
C PRO A 212 35.46 18.89 7.20
N GLU A 213 36.42 19.75 7.51
CA GLU A 213 36.99 20.77 6.61
C GLU A 213 37.92 20.16 5.55
N GLU A 214 38.55 19.02 5.84
CA GLU A 214 39.48 18.31 4.94
C GLU A 214 38.74 17.40 3.94
N LEU A 215 37.46 17.14 4.18
CA LEU A 215 36.56 16.36 3.31
C LEU A 215 35.87 17.24 2.26
N GLY A 216 35.45 16.62 1.15
CA GLY A 216 34.61 17.29 0.15
C GLY A 216 35.37 17.88 -1.02
N THR A 217 36.49 17.25 -1.39
CA THR A 217 37.40 17.66 -2.48
C THR A 217 36.70 17.75 -3.83
N ARG A 218 35.70 16.89 -4.09
CA ARG A 218 34.86 16.92 -5.30
C ARG A 218 33.45 16.42 -5.03
N ARG A 219 32.53 16.72 -5.96
CA ARG A 219 31.16 16.15 -5.95
C ARG A 219 31.18 14.64 -6.31
N PRO A 220 30.20 13.87 -5.82
CA PRO A 220 30.07 12.46 -6.17
C PRO A 220 29.61 12.29 -7.61
N ARG A 221 29.97 11.15 -8.19
CA ARG A 221 29.32 10.58 -9.37
C ARG A 221 28.39 9.46 -8.92
N ILE A 222 27.10 9.67 -9.10
CA ILE A 222 26.04 8.78 -8.64
C ILE A 222 25.39 8.14 -9.85
N LEU A 223 25.31 6.81 -9.90
CA LEU A 223 24.59 6.07 -10.92
C LEU A 223 23.26 5.56 -10.34
N PHE A 224 22.14 5.93 -10.97
CA PHE A 224 20.83 5.36 -10.71
C PHE A 224 20.49 4.33 -11.78
N LEU A 225 20.42 3.07 -11.36
CA LEU A 225 20.05 1.92 -12.19
C LEU A 225 18.60 1.53 -11.94
N ALA A 226 17.83 1.42 -13.03
CA ALA A 226 16.47 0.92 -13.00
C ALA A 226 16.28 -0.27 -13.95
N ASP A 227 15.21 -1.02 -13.72
CA ASP A 227 14.79 -2.13 -14.59
C ASP A 227 14.29 -1.65 -15.96
N ARG A 228 13.63 -0.48 -16.02
CA ARG A 228 12.90 -0.03 -17.23
C ARG A 228 13.05 1.45 -17.51
N ASN A 229 13.00 1.81 -18.80
CA ASN A 229 13.17 3.20 -19.23
C ASN A 229 12.18 4.14 -18.54
N ILE A 230 10.90 3.75 -18.41
CA ILE A 230 9.89 4.57 -17.73
C ILE A 230 10.24 4.88 -16.27
N LEU A 231 10.89 3.95 -15.56
CA LEU A 231 11.34 4.15 -14.18
C LEU A 231 12.57 5.06 -14.13
N ALA A 232 13.53 4.85 -15.03
CA ALA A 232 14.71 5.72 -15.15
C ALA A 232 14.31 7.16 -15.53
N ASP A 233 13.34 7.33 -16.42
CA ASP A 233 12.83 8.65 -16.84
C ASP A 233 12.05 9.34 -15.72
N GLN A 234 11.22 8.58 -14.98
CA GLN A 234 10.54 9.10 -13.77
C GLN A 234 11.55 9.57 -12.72
N ALA A 235 12.60 8.78 -12.47
CA ALA A 235 13.66 9.16 -11.55
C ALA A 235 14.42 10.40 -12.04
N TYR A 236 14.82 10.44 -13.31
CA TYR A 236 15.50 11.59 -13.92
C TYR A 236 14.69 12.88 -13.74
N ASN A 237 13.39 12.83 -14.03
CA ASN A 237 12.49 13.98 -13.88
C ASN A 237 12.30 14.40 -12.41
N ALA A 238 12.24 13.44 -11.48
CA ALA A 238 12.11 13.75 -10.05
C ALA A 238 13.31 14.53 -9.50
N PHE A 239 14.47 14.39 -10.13
CA PHE A 239 15.75 15.01 -9.75
C PHE A 239 15.95 16.41 -10.34
N SER A 240 14.91 17.04 -10.90
CA SER A 240 14.97 18.37 -11.53
C SER A 240 15.47 19.53 -10.63
N ALA A 241 15.62 19.33 -9.32
CA ALA A 241 16.19 20.32 -8.42
C ALA A 241 17.73 20.39 -8.49
N PHE A 242 18.38 19.38 -9.08
CA PHE A 242 19.81 19.44 -9.37
C PHE A 242 20.08 20.39 -10.55
N PRO A 243 21.29 20.98 -10.63
CA PRO A 243 21.70 21.73 -11.82
C PRO A 243 21.57 20.90 -13.10
N ASP A 244 21.10 21.51 -14.19
CA ASP A 244 20.88 20.81 -15.47
C ASP A 244 22.15 20.13 -16.01
N ASP A 245 23.32 20.72 -15.77
CA ASP A 245 24.63 20.17 -16.16
C ASP A 245 25.11 19.02 -15.26
N ALA A 246 24.44 18.79 -14.13
CA ALA A 246 24.74 17.69 -13.22
C ALA A 246 23.99 16.39 -13.61
N LEU A 247 22.84 16.48 -14.28
CA LEU A 247 21.99 15.34 -14.61
C LEU A 247 22.33 14.76 -15.99
N VAL A 248 22.41 13.44 -16.08
CA VAL A 248 22.72 12.73 -17.33
C VAL A 248 21.78 11.55 -17.50
N ARG A 249 20.97 11.57 -18.56
CA ARG A 249 20.21 10.39 -19.00
C ARG A 249 21.03 9.61 -20.00
N ILE A 250 21.38 8.37 -19.70
CA ILE A 250 22.12 7.50 -20.61
C ILE A 250 21.12 6.67 -21.40
N ALA A 251 20.88 7.05 -22.65
CA ALA A 251 19.96 6.36 -23.57
C ALA A 251 20.69 5.79 -24.80
N PRO A 252 20.28 4.62 -25.33
CA PRO A 252 20.94 3.99 -26.48
C PRO A 252 21.07 4.90 -27.70
N ASP A 253 20.03 5.65 -28.04
CA ASP A 253 20.02 6.54 -29.21
C ASP A 253 20.99 7.72 -29.04
N GLU A 254 21.17 8.21 -27.82
CA GLU A 254 22.12 9.27 -27.53
C GLU A 254 23.57 8.77 -27.65
N ILE A 255 23.84 7.55 -27.16
CA ILE A 255 25.15 6.92 -27.30
C ILE A 255 25.47 6.69 -28.77
N LYS A 256 24.54 6.13 -29.56
CA LYS A 256 24.70 5.95 -31.01
C LYS A 256 24.99 7.25 -31.73
N ARG A 257 24.26 8.32 -31.39
CA ARG A 257 24.45 9.65 -32.00
C ARG A 257 25.82 10.25 -31.67
N LYS A 258 26.32 10.07 -30.45
CA LYS A 258 27.59 10.66 -29.97
C LYS A 258 28.81 9.75 -30.17
N GLY A 259 28.60 8.47 -30.47
CA GLY A 259 29.63 7.44 -30.62
C GLY A 259 30.38 7.10 -29.32
N ARG A 260 29.93 7.57 -28.17
CA ARG A 260 30.55 7.35 -26.85
C ARG A 260 29.55 7.56 -25.73
N VAL A 261 29.79 6.91 -24.59
CA VAL A 261 29.01 7.13 -23.37
C VAL A 261 29.26 8.54 -22.77
N PRO A 262 28.25 9.19 -22.18
CA PRO A 262 28.41 10.51 -21.59
C PRO A 262 29.18 10.43 -20.26
N LYS A 263 30.20 11.27 -20.09
CA LYS A 263 31.05 11.30 -18.87
C LYS A 263 30.96 12.62 -18.09
N ASN A 264 30.30 13.63 -18.66
CA ASN A 264 30.14 14.95 -18.07
C ASN A 264 28.83 14.99 -17.29
N GLY A 265 28.92 15.08 -15.97
CA GLY A 265 27.78 15.09 -15.07
C GLY A 265 28.14 14.53 -13.69
N SER A 266 27.17 14.51 -12.80
CA SER A 266 27.32 13.99 -11.44
C SER A 266 26.25 12.96 -11.09
N VAL A 267 25.07 12.99 -11.69
CA VAL A 267 24.00 12.01 -11.44
C VAL A 267 23.56 11.42 -12.77
N PHE A 268 23.75 10.12 -12.93
CA PHE A 268 23.57 9.38 -14.17
C PHE A 268 22.39 8.43 -14.04
N PHE A 269 21.51 8.38 -15.04
CA PHE A 269 20.32 7.54 -15.04
C PHE A 269 20.35 6.60 -16.23
N THR A 270 20.21 5.30 -15.97
CA THR A 270 20.15 4.31 -17.05
C THR A 270 19.42 3.05 -16.61
N ILE A 271 19.30 2.11 -17.54
CA ILE A 271 18.74 0.80 -17.28
C ILE A 271 19.78 -0.28 -17.58
N PHE A 272 19.65 -1.42 -16.91
CA PHE A 272 20.58 -2.56 -17.06
C PHE A 272 20.77 -2.93 -18.53
N GLN A 273 19.67 -3.10 -19.27
CA GLN A 273 19.71 -3.48 -20.68
C GLN A 273 20.50 -2.48 -21.53
N THR A 274 20.40 -1.18 -21.25
CA THR A 274 21.17 -0.17 -21.98
C THR A 274 22.65 -0.35 -21.68
N PHE A 275 23.05 -0.49 -20.42
CA PHE A 275 24.46 -0.69 -20.06
C PHE A 275 25.08 -1.96 -20.64
N MET A 276 24.29 -3.01 -20.88
CA MET A 276 24.75 -4.26 -21.48
C MET A 276 24.80 -4.24 -23.03
N SER A 277 24.21 -3.24 -23.70
CA SER A 277 23.95 -3.30 -25.15
C SER A 277 24.95 -2.49 -26.03
N GLY A 278 26.24 -2.56 -25.74
CA GLY A 278 27.25 -1.84 -26.54
C GLY A 278 27.63 -2.53 -27.86
N PRO A 279 28.49 -1.91 -28.68
CA PRO A 279 28.85 -2.41 -30.01
C PRO A 279 29.66 -3.72 -29.91
N GLY A 280 29.42 -4.65 -30.84
CA GLY A 280 30.17 -5.90 -30.92
C GLY A 280 30.03 -6.80 -29.69
N ASP A 281 28.83 -6.82 -29.09
CA ASP A 281 28.51 -7.55 -27.85
C ASP A 281 29.36 -7.15 -26.63
N THR A 282 29.99 -5.96 -26.66
CA THR A 282 30.67 -5.39 -25.49
C THR A 282 29.72 -4.49 -24.69
N PRO A 283 29.72 -4.53 -23.34
CA PRO A 283 28.88 -3.63 -22.55
C PRO A 283 29.34 -2.17 -22.58
N TYR A 284 28.42 -1.20 -22.68
CA TYR A 284 28.73 0.23 -22.60
C TYR A 284 29.35 0.64 -21.26
N PHE A 285 29.10 -0.10 -20.19
CA PHE A 285 29.69 0.22 -18.89
C PHE A 285 31.22 0.11 -18.87
N GLY A 286 31.80 -0.71 -19.75
CA GLY A 286 33.26 -0.86 -19.90
C GLY A 286 33.97 0.40 -20.37
N ASP A 287 33.24 1.36 -20.95
CA ASP A 287 33.78 2.67 -21.33
C ASP A 287 34.03 3.60 -20.13
N TYR A 288 33.48 3.27 -18.95
CA TYR A 288 33.75 3.96 -17.70
C TYR A 288 34.81 3.21 -16.90
N PRO A 289 35.79 3.89 -16.27
CA PRO A 289 36.68 3.25 -15.31
C PRO A 289 35.92 2.56 -14.15
N PRO A 290 36.43 1.45 -13.57
CA PRO A 290 35.83 0.77 -12.41
C PRO A 290 35.55 1.66 -11.19
N ASP A 291 36.35 2.72 -11.00
CA ASP A 291 36.25 3.70 -9.92
C ASP A 291 35.56 5.01 -10.34
N PHE A 292 34.87 5.01 -11.49
CA PHE A 292 34.23 6.21 -12.02
C PHE A 292 33.08 6.71 -11.14
N PHE A 293 32.26 5.79 -10.62
CA PHE A 293 31.11 6.12 -9.77
C PHE A 293 31.49 6.02 -8.30
N ASP A 294 30.99 6.95 -7.48
CA ASP A 294 31.13 6.90 -6.04
C ASP A 294 30.00 6.11 -5.38
N LEU A 295 28.77 6.27 -5.91
CA LEU A 295 27.57 5.59 -5.43
C LEU A 295 26.79 5.00 -6.61
N ILE A 296 26.27 3.79 -6.43
CA ILE A 296 25.29 3.17 -7.32
C ILE A 296 24.01 2.92 -6.53
N ILE A 297 22.90 3.51 -6.96
CA ILE A 297 21.55 3.26 -6.43
C ILE A 297 20.82 2.34 -7.39
N ILE A 298 20.26 1.25 -6.88
CA ILE A 298 19.63 0.22 -7.70
C ILE A 298 18.17 0.08 -7.28
N ASP A 299 17.26 0.49 -8.15
CA ASP A 299 15.82 0.30 -7.92
C ASP A 299 15.39 -1.11 -8.34
N GLU A 300 14.56 -1.76 -7.52
CA GLU A 300 14.08 -3.13 -7.71
C GLU A 300 15.22 -4.17 -7.84
N CYS A 301 16.22 -4.09 -6.94
CA CYS A 301 17.45 -4.91 -6.92
C CYS A 301 17.26 -6.44 -6.74
N HIS A 302 16.02 -6.92 -6.74
CA HIS A 302 15.64 -8.34 -6.66
C HIS A 302 15.29 -8.98 -8.01
N ARG A 303 15.38 -8.24 -9.12
CA ARG A 303 14.85 -8.67 -10.44
C ARG A 303 15.85 -9.38 -11.36
N GLY A 304 17.00 -9.80 -10.87
CA GLY A 304 17.77 -10.78 -11.63
C GLY A 304 16.98 -12.10 -11.69
N GLY A 305 16.70 -12.64 -12.87
CA GLY A 305 16.45 -14.08 -13.02
C GLY A 305 17.76 -14.80 -13.39
N ALA A 306 17.86 -16.13 -13.36
CA ALA A 306 19.12 -16.86 -13.54
C ALA A 306 20.06 -16.43 -14.71
N ASN A 307 19.55 -15.86 -15.81
CA ASN A 307 20.36 -15.29 -16.91
C ASN A 307 20.56 -13.76 -16.83
N ASP A 308 19.68 -13.02 -16.14
CA ASP A 308 19.81 -11.58 -15.86
C ASP A 308 20.54 -11.32 -14.52
N GLU A 309 20.68 -12.35 -13.68
CA GLU A 309 21.41 -12.34 -12.41
C GLU A 309 22.92 -12.25 -12.63
N SER A 310 23.45 -12.83 -13.69
CA SER A 310 24.85 -12.64 -14.06
C SER A 310 25.09 -11.20 -14.52
N SER A 311 24.20 -10.64 -15.35
CA SER A 311 24.42 -9.32 -15.96
C SER A 311 24.34 -8.14 -15.00
N TRP A 312 23.41 -8.13 -14.02
CA TRP A 312 23.42 -7.07 -12.98
C TRP A 312 24.65 -7.20 -12.08
N ARG A 313 25.02 -8.44 -11.71
CA ARG A 313 26.16 -8.72 -10.84
C ARG A 313 27.45 -8.30 -11.53
N ASP A 314 27.56 -8.47 -12.84
CA ASP A 314 28.69 -8.02 -13.64
C ASP A 314 28.89 -6.50 -13.55
N ILE A 315 27.82 -5.71 -13.66
CA ILE A 315 27.88 -4.25 -13.51
C ILE A 315 28.36 -3.88 -12.10
N LEU A 316 27.80 -4.53 -11.07
CA LEU A 316 28.16 -4.21 -9.68
C LEU A 316 29.55 -4.70 -9.27
N ASN A 317 29.98 -5.83 -9.80
CA ASN A 317 31.34 -6.34 -9.63
C ASN A 317 32.34 -5.45 -10.35
N TYR A 318 32.00 -4.96 -11.55
CA TYR A 318 32.85 -4.03 -12.29
C TYR A 318 33.04 -2.72 -11.54
N PHE A 319 31.96 -2.15 -10.99
CA PHE A 319 32.00 -0.96 -10.16
C PHE A 319 32.08 -1.28 -8.66
N SER A 320 32.74 -2.36 -8.26
CA SER A 320 32.86 -2.76 -6.84
C SER A 320 33.50 -1.71 -5.93
N PRO A 321 34.36 -0.76 -6.38
CA PRO A 321 34.85 0.31 -5.52
C PRO A 321 33.77 1.28 -5.05
N ALA A 322 32.66 1.41 -5.79
CA ALA A 322 31.55 2.27 -5.46
C ALA A 322 30.76 1.75 -4.26
N VAL A 323 30.20 2.65 -3.46
CA VAL A 323 29.15 2.28 -2.50
C VAL A 323 27.91 1.87 -3.29
N GLN A 324 27.21 0.83 -2.86
CA GLN A 324 26.08 0.25 -3.56
C GLN A 324 24.86 0.19 -2.65
N LEU A 325 23.81 0.91 -3.05
CA LEU A 325 22.53 0.98 -2.36
C LEU A 325 21.47 0.22 -3.15
N GLY A 326 21.02 -0.91 -2.60
CA GLY A 326 19.87 -1.65 -3.11
C GLY A 326 18.56 -1.11 -2.54
N LEU A 327 17.57 -0.87 -3.40
CA LEU A 327 16.19 -0.61 -3.02
C LEU A 327 15.32 -1.78 -3.49
N THR A 328 14.55 -2.39 -2.59
CA THR A 328 13.63 -3.47 -2.93
C THR A 328 12.28 -3.28 -2.26
N ALA A 329 11.21 -3.82 -2.85
CA ALA A 329 9.89 -3.90 -2.23
C ALA A 329 9.63 -5.25 -1.55
N THR A 330 10.58 -6.19 -1.62
CA THR A 330 10.38 -7.56 -1.19
C THR A 330 11.39 -7.96 -0.12
N PRO A 331 10.93 -8.46 1.05
CA PRO A 331 11.81 -8.97 2.10
C PRO A 331 12.63 -10.19 1.63
N LYS A 332 13.64 -10.61 2.41
CA LYS A 332 14.52 -11.76 2.11
C LYS A 332 13.68 -13.03 1.98
N ARG A 333 13.98 -13.82 0.95
CA ARG A 333 13.27 -15.06 0.60
C ARG A 333 14.22 -16.02 -0.07
N THR A 334 13.85 -17.30 -0.15
CA THR A 334 14.55 -18.32 -0.94
C THR A 334 14.89 -17.86 -2.35
N LEU A 335 13.93 -17.24 -3.06
CA LEU A 335 14.11 -16.72 -4.43
C LEU A 335 14.95 -15.43 -4.54
N ASN A 336 15.17 -14.70 -3.43
CA ASN A 336 15.97 -13.45 -3.40
C ASN A 336 17.14 -13.56 -2.41
N THR A 337 17.53 -14.79 -2.05
CA THR A 337 18.58 -15.05 -1.06
C THR A 337 19.88 -14.37 -1.50
N ASP A 338 20.15 -14.36 -2.81
CA ASP A 338 21.36 -13.79 -3.39
C ASP A 338 21.43 -12.28 -3.30
N THR A 339 20.30 -11.55 -3.34
CA THR A 339 20.26 -10.09 -3.11
C THR A 339 20.68 -9.77 -1.67
N TYR A 340 20.13 -10.50 -0.69
CA TYR A 340 20.47 -10.29 0.72
C TYR A 340 21.85 -10.86 1.08
N ALA A 341 22.29 -11.92 0.40
CA ALA A 341 23.66 -12.40 0.52
C ALA A 341 24.66 -11.38 -0.04
N TYR A 342 24.27 -10.62 -1.07
CA TYR A 342 25.11 -9.59 -1.66
C TYR A 342 25.19 -8.31 -0.82
N PHE A 343 24.04 -7.75 -0.45
CA PHE A 343 23.95 -6.48 0.28
C PHE A 343 23.98 -6.61 1.81
N GLY A 344 23.71 -7.80 2.34
CA GLY A 344 23.50 -8.03 3.77
C GLY A 344 22.07 -7.70 4.22
N GLU A 345 21.89 -7.62 5.53
CA GLU A 345 20.61 -7.28 6.14
C GLU A 345 20.22 -5.82 5.87
N PRO A 346 18.94 -5.52 5.65
CA PRO A 346 18.48 -4.18 5.35
C PRO A 346 18.69 -3.26 6.56
N VAL A 347 19.18 -2.04 6.30
CA VAL A 347 19.37 -1.03 7.38
C VAL A 347 18.04 -0.44 7.83
N TYR A 348 16.98 -0.62 7.05
CA TYR A 348 15.61 -0.26 7.40
C TYR A 348 14.59 -1.03 6.56
N VAL A 349 13.47 -1.39 7.18
CA VAL A 349 12.33 -2.06 6.55
C VAL A 349 11.06 -1.25 6.83
N TYR A 350 10.27 -0.99 5.78
CA TYR A 350 8.93 -0.40 5.89
C TYR A 350 7.94 -1.19 5.05
N SER A 351 7.05 -1.91 5.73
CA SER A 351 6.19 -2.91 5.11
C SER A 351 4.91 -2.33 4.49
N LEU A 352 4.18 -3.17 3.77
CA LEU A 352 2.86 -2.81 3.24
C LEU A 352 1.86 -2.61 4.39
N LYS A 353 1.90 -3.47 5.40
CA LYS A 353 1.12 -3.35 6.63
C LYS A 353 1.33 -2.01 7.32
N ASP A 354 2.59 -1.60 7.52
CA ASP A 354 2.91 -0.32 8.17
C ASP A 354 2.35 0.85 7.36
N GLY A 355 2.56 0.84 6.04
CA GLY A 355 2.03 1.87 5.15
C GLY A 355 0.50 1.98 5.18
N ILE A 356 -0.22 0.86 5.29
CA ILE A 356 -1.68 0.86 5.41
C ILE A 356 -2.11 1.39 6.79
N ASN A 357 -1.51 0.89 7.87
CA ASN A 357 -1.87 1.26 9.24
C ASN A 357 -1.55 2.74 9.55
N ASP A 358 -0.47 3.27 8.98
CA ASP A 358 -0.10 4.67 9.11
C ASP A 358 -0.95 5.60 8.21
N GLY A 359 -1.80 5.03 7.34
CA GLY A 359 -2.65 5.80 6.43
C GLY A 359 -1.95 6.34 5.20
N PHE A 360 -0.75 5.83 4.89
CA PHE A 360 0.09 6.23 3.77
C PHE A 360 -0.10 5.39 2.50
N LEU A 361 -0.75 4.23 2.62
CA LEU A 361 -1.17 3.34 1.56
C LEU A 361 -2.67 3.02 1.69
N THR A 362 -3.32 2.81 0.56
CA THR A 362 -4.72 2.41 0.48
C THR A 362 -4.86 0.92 0.83
N PRO A 363 -5.77 0.55 1.76
CA PRO A 363 -6.07 -0.85 2.07
C PRO A 363 -6.76 -1.55 0.90
N PHE A 364 -6.86 -2.88 0.97
CA PHE A 364 -7.51 -3.67 -0.08
C PHE A 364 -8.44 -4.73 0.49
N ARG A 365 -9.34 -5.19 -0.37
CA ARG A 365 -10.16 -6.38 -0.17
C ARG A 365 -9.93 -7.36 -1.30
N VAL A 366 -10.09 -8.65 -1.00
CA VAL A 366 -9.91 -9.72 -1.98
C VAL A 366 -11.24 -10.41 -2.19
N LYS A 367 -11.74 -10.39 -3.42
CA LYS A 367 -12.85 -11.23 -3.87
C LYS A 367 -12.28 -12.49 -4.50
N GLN A 368 -12.32 -13.58 -3.75
CA GLN A 368 -11.92 -14.90 -4.22
C GLN A 368 -13.05 -15.45 -5.08
N ILE A 369 -12.75 -15.89 -6.29
CA ILE A 369 -13.73 -16.37 -7.25
C ILE A 369 -13.34 -17.77 -7.70
N ALA A 370 -14.21 -18.74 -7.42
CA ALA A 370 -14.09 -20.10 -7.91
C ALA A 370 -15.20 -20.39 -8.91
N THR A 371 -14.88 -21.10 -9.98
CA THR A 371 -15.86 -21.49 -11.01
C THR A 371 -15.84 -23.00 -11.22
N THR A 372 -16.96 -23.56 -11.68
CA THR A 372 -17.03 -24.98 -12.07
C THR A 372 -16.13 -25.35 -13.25
N MET A 373 -15.44 -24.36 -13.86
CA MET A 373 -14.52 -24.48 -14.99
C MET A 373 -13.07 -24.12 -14.60
N ASP A 374 -12.73 -24.14 -13.31
CA ASP A 374 -11.34 -23.98 -12.84
C ASP A 374 -10.47 -25.20 -13.20
N GLU A 375 -11.11 -26.31 -13.56
CA GLU A 375 -10.52 -27.49 -14.16
C GLU A 375 -11.39 -27.97 -15.31
N TYR A 376 -10.78 -28.60 -16.31
CA TYR A 376 -11.50 -29.10 -17.48
C TYR A 376 -10.96 -30.45 -17.93
N VAL A 377 -11.87 -31.38 -18.23
CA VAL A 377 -11.56 -32.63 -18.94
C VAL A 377 -12.43 -32.62 -20.19
N TYR A 378 -11.82 -32.88 -21.34
CA TYR A 378 -12.55 -32.94 -22.61
C TYR A 378 -13.61 -34.05 -22.58
N THR A 379 -14.77 -33.77 -23.17
CA THR A 379 -15.79 -34.78 -23.44
C THR A 379 -16.26 -34.69 -24.88
N ALA A 380 -16.84 -35.77 -25.41
CA ALA A 380 -17.28 -35.84 -26.81
C ALA A 380 -18.39 -34.85 -27.19
N ASP A 381 -19.06 -34.22 -26.22
CA ASP A 381 -20.09 -33.21 -26.47
C ASP A 381 -19.51 -31.84 -26.85
N ASP A 382 -18.22 -31.61 -26.59
CA ASP A 382 -17.52 -30.35 -26.84
C ASP A 382 -16.84 -30.36 -28.22
N GLU A 383 -16.78 -29.21 -28.89
CA GLU A 383 -16.25 -29.09 -30.26
C GLU A 383 -14.77 -28.69 -30.24
N VAL A 384 -13.92 -29.49 -30.89
CA VAL A 384 -12.48 -29.16 -31.09
C VAL A 384 -12.36 -28.30 -32.33
N LEU A 385 -12.01 -27.02 -32.14
CA LEU A 385 -11.84 -26.07 -33.25
C LEU A 385 -10.42 -26.11 -33.84
N LEU A 386 -9.42 -26.37 -33.00
CA LEU A 386 -8.01 -26.43 -33.40
C LEU A 386 -7.19 -27.28 -32.43
N GLY A 387 -6.14 -27.95 -32.92
CA GLY A 387 -5.25 -28.79 -32.12
C GLY A 387 -5.75 -30.22 -31.90
N GLN A 388 -4.98 -31.01 -31.16
CA GLN A 388 -5.30 -32.41 -30.83
C GLN A 388 -5.60 -32.56 -29.35
N VAL A 389 -6.69 -33.26 -29.03
CA VAL A 389 -7.10 -33.53 -27.65
C VAL A 389 -6.37 -34.76 -27.11
N GLU A 390 -5.79 -34.63 -25.92
CA GLU A 390 -5.33 -35.76 -25.12
C GLU A 390 -6.50 -36.29 -24.27
N GLN A 391 -7.03 -37.46 -24.62
CA GLN A 391 -8.17 -38.05 -23.91
C GLN A 391 -7.84 -38.34 -22.43
N GLY A 392 -8.76 -37.96 -21.53
CA GLY A 392 -8.59 -38.15 -20.09
C GLY A 392 -7.64 -37.17 -19.40
N LYS A 393 -7.00 -36.25 -20.13
CA LYS A 393 -6.18 -35.19 -19.54
C LYS A 393 -7.04 -34.17 -18.81
N ARG A 394 -6.68 -33.88 -17.56
CA ARG A 394 -7.22 -32.78 -16.77
C ARG A 394 -6.37 -31.53 -17.01
N TYR A 395 -7.00 -30.50 -17.53
CA TYR A 395 -6.41 -29.18 -17.70
C TYR A 395 -6.73 -28.32 -16.47
N GLU A 396 -5.70 -27.65 -15.94
CA GLU A 396 -5.75 -26.81 -14.75
C GLU A 396 -5.46 -25.33 -15.11
N GLU A 397 -5.50 -24.41 -14.14
CA GLU A 397 -5.27 -22.97 -14.36
C GLU A 397 -3.96 -22.64 -15.10
N LYS A 398 -2.90 -23.43 -14.90
CA LYS A 398 -1.62 -23.26 -15.59
C LYS A 398 -1.68 -23.58 -17.09
N ASP A 399 -2.64 -24.39 -17.52
CA ASP A 399 -2.79 -24.83 -18.91
C ASP A 399 -3.69 -23.88 -19.70
N PHE A 400 -4.70 -23.29 -19.05
CA PHE A 400 -5.62 -22.36 -19.71
C PHE A 400 -4.91 -21.13 -20.29
N ASN A 401 -5.32 -20.77 -21.50
CA ASN A 401 -4.82 -19.68 -22.31
C ASN A 401 -3.31 -19.74 -22.66
N ARG A 402 -2.65 -20.86 -22.33
CA ARG A 402 -1.30 -21.23 -22.74
C ARG A 402 -1.29 -22.43 -23.68
N VAL A 403 -1.89 -23.53 -23.23
CA VAL A 403 -1.96 -24.81 -23.96
C VAL A 403 -3.37 -25.06 -24.48
N ILE A 404 -4.40 -24.70 -23.70
CA ILE A 404 -5.82 -24.84 -24.06
C ILE A 404 -6.55 -23.50 -23.98
N GLU A 405 -7.40 -23.18 -24.96
CA GLU A 405 -8.26 -21.99 -24.95
C GLU A 405 -9.74 -22.40 -24.98
N ILE A 406 -10.53 -21.83 -24.07
CA ILE A 406 -11.97 -22.04 -23.98
C ILE A 406 -12.64 -20.67 -23.89
N LYS A 407 -13.19 -20.17 -25.00
CA LYS A 407 -13.70 -18.79 -25.07
C LYS A 407 -14.89 -18.55 -24.13
N GLU A 408 -15.78 -19.52 -24.00
CA GLU A 408 -16.99 -19.44 -23.15
C GLU A 408 -16.62 -19.23 -21.67
N ARG A 409 -15.51 -19.83 -21.22
CA ARG A 409 -14.96 -19.62 -19.88
C ARG A 409 -14.57 -18.16 -19.65
N GLU A 410 -13.86 -17.55 -20.61
CA GLU A 410 -13.44 -16.15 -20.51
C GLU A 410 -14.62 -15.18 -20.65
N VAL A 411 -15.61 -15.50 -21.49
CA VAL A 411 -16.87 -14.72 -21.56
C VAL A 411 -17.56 -14.69 -20.19
N HIS A 412 -17.63 -15.83 -19.51
CA HIS A 412 -18.22 -15.92 -18.18
C HIS A 412 -17.43 -15.09 -17.15
N ARG A 413 -16.11 -15.28 -17.08
CA ARG A 413 -15.22 -14.51 -16.18
C ARG A 413 -15.31 -13.00 -16.39
N VAL A 414 -15.35 -12.54 -17.65
CA VAL A 414 -15.49 -11.12 -17.99
C VAL A 414 -16.85 -10.57 -17.56
N LYS A 415 -17.96 -11.28 -17.82
CA LYS A 415 -19.29 -10.87 -17.37
C LYS A 415 -19.39 -10.76 -15.85
N MET A 416 -18.84 -11.75 -15.13
CA MET A 416 -18.76 -11.70 -13.66
C MET A 416 -17.96 -10.50 -13.19
N MET A 417 -16.76 -10.31 -13.72
CA MET A 417 -15.89 -9.19 -13.36
C MET A 417 -16.60 -7.85 -13.56
N LEU A 418 -17.22 -7.62 -14.72
CA LEU A 418 -17.97 -6.39 -15.03
C LEU A 418 -19.20 -6.17 -14.16
N GLY A 419 -19.82 -7.24 -13.64
CA GLY A 419 -20.92 -7.17 -12.68
C GLY A 419 -20.49 -6.92 -11.23
N MET A 420 -19.23 -7.18 -10.90
CA MET A 420 -18.68 -7.07 -9.54
C MET A 420 -17.94 -5.75 -9.26
N ILE A 421 -17.64 -4.98 -10.31
CA ILE A 421 -16.93 -3.69 -10.25
C ILE A 421 -17.86 -2.53 -10.64
N ASP A 422 -17.53 -1.30 -10.20
CA ASP A 422 -18.04 -0.11 -10.86
C ASP A 422 -17.25 0.10 -12.17
N GLN A 423 -17.92 -0.07 -13.31
CA GLN A 423 -17.31 0.00 -14.63
C GLN A 423 -16.73 1.38 -14.98
N ARG A 424 -16.95 2.42 -14.17
CA ARG A 424 -16.34 3.75 -14.34
C ARG A 424 -14.98 3.86 -13.66
N GLU A 425 -14.62 2.89 -12.82
CA GLU A 425 -13.39 2.91 -12.04
C GLU A 425 -12.22 2.26 -12.78
N LYS A 426 -11.03 2.87 -12.64
CA LYS A 426 -9.82 2.38 -13.31
C LYS A 426 -9.46 0.97 -12.86
N THR A 427 -9.31 0.07 -13.83
CA THR A 427 -9.13 -1.37 -13.62
C THR A 427 -7.94 -1.90 -14.42
N ILE A 428 -7.11 -2.75 -13.80
CA ILE A 428 -6.02 -3.46 -14.50
C ILE A 428 -6.28 -4.97 -14.45
N VAL A 429 -6.27 -5.61 -15.62
CA VAL A 429 -6.54 -7.05 -15.79
C VAL A 429 -5.26 -7.78 -16.22
N PHE A 430 -4.77 -8.67 -15.37
CA PHE A 430 -3.57 -9.47 -15.60
C PHE A 430 -3.95 -10.82 -16.22
N CYS A 431 -3.57 -11.01 -17.49
CA CYS A 431 -3.91 -12.14 -18.34
C CYS A 431 -2.68 -13.05 -18.58
N ALA A 432 -2.92 -14.33 -18.86
CA ALA A 432 -1.86 -15.35 -18.98
C ALA A 432 -0.82 -15.07 -20.08
N THR A 433 -1.25 -14.53 -21.22
CA THR A 433 -0.43 -14.27 -22.42
C THR A 433 -0.86 -12.98 -23.11
N GLN A 434 -0.08 -12.48 -24.08
CA GLN A 434 -0.47 -11.30 -24.88
C GLN A 434 -1.73 -11.56 -25.71
N SER A 435 -1.89 -12.79 -26.22
CA SER A 435 -3.09 -13.21 -26.95
C SER A 435 -4.30 -13.28 -26.01
N HIS A 436 -4.13 -13.79 -24.79
CA HIS A 436 -5.20 -13.80 -23.78
C HIS A 436 -5.62 -12.37 -23.41
N ALA A 437 -4.67 -11.44 -23.25
CA ALA A 437 -4.99 -10.02 -23.01
C ALA A 437 -5.80 -9.40 -24.17
N ALA A 438 -5.52 -9.80 -25.41
CA ALA A 438 -6.30 -9.39 -26.58
C ALA A 438 -7.75 -9.88 -26.51
N LEU A 439 -7.92 -11.18 -26.26
CA LEU A 439 -9.23 -11.82 -26.14
C LEU A 439 -10.05 -11.15 -25.03
N VAL A 440 -9.48 -10.99 -23.84
CA VAL A 440 -10.17 -10.38 -22.69
C VAL A 440 -10.53 -8.93 -22.98
N ARG A 441 -9.66 -8.16 -23.63
CA ARG A 441 -9.97 -6.78 -24.05
C ARG A 441 -11.20 -6.73 -24.96
N ASP A 442 -11.26 -7.60 -25.96
CA ASP A 442 -12.38 -7.65 -26.89
C ASP A 442 -13.67 -8.05 -26.17
N LEU A 443 -13.60 -9.06 -25.30
CA LEU A 443 -14.74 -9.48 -24.48
C LEU A 443 -15.22 -8.37 -23.55
N ILE A 444 -14.33 -7.60 -22.93
CA ILE A 444 -14.69 -6.45 -22.09
C ILE A 444 -15.44 -5.42 -22.93
N ASN A 445 -14.89 -5.00 -24.07
CA ASN A 445 -15.55 -4.00 -24.93
C ASN A 445 -16.88 -4.48 -25.52
N GLN A 446 -17.08 -5.81 -25.67
CA GLN A 446 -18.34 -6.38 -26.14
C GLN A 446 -19.43 -6.49 -25.07
N ASN A 447 -19.06 -6.51 -23.78
CA ASN A 447 -19.98 -6.78 -22.67
C ASN A 447 -20.10 -5.63 -21.67
N ALA A 448 -19.21 -4.62 -21.74
CA ALA A 448 -19.28 -3.44 -20.88
C ALA A 448 -20.49 -2.57 -21.22
N SER A 449 -20.97 -1.82 -20.22
CA SER A 449 -22.05 -0.84 -20.40
C SER A 449 -21.57 0.44 -21.10
N SER A 450 -20.25 0.69 -21.09
CA SER A 450 -19.64 1.82 -21.80
C SER A 450 -19.63 1.58 -23.30
N THR A 451 -20.08 2.58 -24.06
CA THR A 451 -20.04 2.58 -25.54
C THR A 451 -18.79 3.23 -26.11
N ASN A 452 -17.85 3.68 -25.26
CA ASN A 452 -16.63 4.35 -25.72
C ASN A 452 -15.69 3.32 -26.40
N PRO A 453 -15.23 3.58 -27.64
CA PRO A 453 -14.40 2.63 -28.39
C PRO A 453 -13.02 2.36 -27.76
N LEU A 454 -12.57 3.23 -26.85
CA LEU A 454 -11.31 3.12 -26.12
C LEU A 454 -11.51 2.76 -24.65
N TYR A 455 -12.72 2.30 -24.25
CA TYR A 455 -13.02 1.94 -22.87
C TYR A 455 -12.01 0.94 -22.29
N CYS A 456 -11.79 -0.18 -22.97
CA CYS A 456 -10.73 -1.13 -22.65
C CYS A 456 -9.62 -1.13 -23.72
N ALA A 457 -8.39 -0.90 -23.28
CA ALA A 457 -7.19 -0.93 -24.11
C ALA A 457 -6.23 -2.04 -23.65
N ARG A 458 -5.44 -2.56 -24.59
CA ARG A 458 -4.39 -3.55 -24.31
C ARG A 458 -3.04 -2.86 -24.23
N VAL A 459 -2.24 -3.22 -23.21
CA VAL A 459 -0.86 -2.76 -23.05
C VAL A 459 0.07 -3.93 -22.76
N THR A 460 0.80 -4.34 -23.79
CA THR A 460 1.76 -5.45 -23.81
C THR A 460 3.08 -5.02 -24.49
N ALA A 461 4.07 -5.91 -24.54
CA ALA A 461 5.36 -5.64 -25.16
C ALA A 461 5.21 -5.32 -26.66
N ASN A 462 4.25 -5.96 -27.34
CA ASN A 462 4.07 -5.84 -28.79
C ASN A 462 3.26 -4.61 -29.22
N ASP A 463 2.67 -3.86 -28.28
CA ASP A 463 1.78 -2.72 -28.60
C ASP A 463 2.53 -1.40 -28.90
N GLY A 464 3.87 -1.40 -28.78
CA GLY A 464 4.73 -0.28 -29.18
C GLY A 464 4.32 1.08 -28.59
N ALA A 465 4.47 2.14 -29.39
CA ALA A 465 4.20 3.52 -28.98
C ALA A 465 2.72 3.78 -28.62
N LEU A 466 1.79 3.09 -29.26
CA LEU A 466 0.36 3.24 -29.01
C LEU A 466 -0.02 2.66 -27.63
N GLY A 467 0.54 1.49 -27.27
CA GLY A 467 0.39 0.94 -25.92
C GLY A 467 0.95 1.86 -24.84
N GLU A 468 2.09 2.51 -25.10
CA GLU A 468 2.65 3.54 -24.19
C GLU A 468 1.74 4.77 -24.07
N GLN A 469 1.07 5.18 -25.16
CA GLN A 469 0.09 6.27 -25.11
C GLN A 469 -1.11 5.90 -24.24
N TYR A 470 -1.68 4.71 -24.42
CA TYR A 470 -2.79 4.23 -23.58
C TYR A 470 -2.40 4.15 -22.10
N LEU A 471 -1.16 3.73 -21.82
CA LEU A 471 -0.64 3.72 -20.46
C LEU A 471 -0.56 5.14 -19.89
N ARG A 472 0.01 6.10 -20.63
CA ARG A 472 0.07 7.51 -20.21
C ARG A 472 -1.32 8.08 -19.95
N ASP A 473 -2.27 7.84 -20.85
CA ASP A 473 -3.65 8.31 -20.72
C ASP A 473 -4.35 7.66 -19.51
N PHE A 474 -4.08 6.37 -19.24
CA PHE A 474 -4.58 5.69 -18.04
C PHE A 474 -3.97 6.23 -16.74
N GLN A 475 -2.71 6.67 -16.75
CA GLN A 475 -2.04 7.23 -15.58
C GLN A 475 -2.52 8.65 -15.24
N ASP A 476 -2.97 9.40 -16.25
CA ASP A 476 -3.54 10.73 -16.09
C ASP A 476 -4.86 10.66 -15.31
N ASN A 477 -4.90 11.24 -14.11
CA ASN A 477 -6.09 11.16 -13.24
C ASN A 477 -7.25 12.04 -13.73
N GLU A 478 -6.99 13.01 -14.61
CA GLU A 478 -8.04 13.81 -15.25
C GLU A 478 -8.74 13.05 -16.39
N LYS A 479 -8.11 11.98 -16.89
CA LYS A 479 -8.67 11.12 -17.93
C LYS A 479 -9.35 9.89 -17.31
N THR A 480 -10.55 9.63 -17.82
CA THR A 480 -11.35 8.44 -17.47
C THR A 480 -11.21 7.31 -18.50
N ILE A 481 -10.64 7.58 -19.68
CA ILE A 481 -10.48 6.65 -20.79
C ILE A 481 -8.99 6.58 -21.19
N PRO A 482 -8.40 5.38 -21.35
CA PRO A 482 -9.02 4.07 -21.11
C PRO A 482 -9.34 3.87 -19.62
N THR A 483 -10.47 3.21 -19.33
CA THR A 483 -10.87 2.87 -17.97
C THR A 483 -10.32 1.52 -17.55
N VAL A 484 -10.16 0.59 -18.52
CA VAL A 484 -9.65 -0.76 -18.25
C VAL A 484 -8.41 -1.02 -19.10
N LEU A 485 -7.32 -1.44 -18.45
CA LEU A 485 -6.14 -1.97 -19.16
C LEU A 485 -6.04 -3.48 -19.01
N THR A 486 -5.85 -4.18 -20.12
CA THR A 486 -5.45 -5.59 -20.13
C THR A 486 -3.96 -5.70 -20.41
N THR A 487 -3.29 -6.60 -19.69
CA THR A 487 -1.86 -6.85 -19.85
C THR A 487 -1.52 -8.30 -19.55
N SER A 488 -0.31 -8.72 -19.90
CA SER A 488 0.26 -9.98 -19.42
C SER A 488 1.21 -9.74 -18.24
N GLN A 489 2.40 -9.25 -18.54
CA GLN A 489 3.46 -8.96 -17.56
C GLN A 489 3.90 -7.49 -17.57
N LYS A 490 3.62 -6.73 -18.64
CA LYS A 490 4.17 -5.39 -18.85
C LYS A 490 3.81 -4.44 -17.70
N LEU A 491 2.58 -4.50 -17.19
CA LEU A 491 2.13 -3.60 -16.12
C LEU A 491 2.42 -4.13 -14.70
N SER A 492 3.19 -5.20 -14.54
CA SER A 492 3.64 -5.67 -13.21
C SER A 492 4.51 -4.61 -12.51
N THR A 493 5.34 -3.87 -13.27
CA THR A 493 6.15 -2.74 -12.79
C THR A 493 6.00 -1.49 -13.64
N GLY A 494 6.40 -0.34 -13.09
CA GLY A 494 6.53 0.91 -13.83
C GLY A 494 5.24 1.67 -14.10
N VAL A 495 4.08 1.19 -13.63
CA VAL A 495 2.82 1.94 -13.69
C VAL A 495 2.67 2.81 -12.45
N ASP A 496 2.59 4.11 -12.68
CA ASP A 496 2.21 5.10 -11.68
C ASP A 496 0.80 5.65 -12.00
N ALA A 497 -0.22 4.90 -11.60
CA ALA A 497 -1.62 5.32 -11.67
C ALA A 497 -2.20 5.29 -10.25
N ARG A 498 -2.56 6.46 -9.70
CA ARG A 498 -3.02 6.57 -8.30
C ARG A 498 -4.45 6.08 -8.13
N ASN A 499 -5.31 6.36 -9.11
CA ASN A 499 -6.74 6.08 -9.05
C ASN A 499 -7.13 4.64 -9.49
N VAL A 500 -6.23 3.65 -9.43
CA VAL A 500 -6.57 2.25 -9.72
C VAL A 500 -7.44 1.69 -8.60
N ARG A 501 -8.68 1.30 -8.89
CA ARG A 501 -9.66 0.78 -7.90
C ARG A 501 -9.81 -0.72 -7.95
N ASN A 502 -9.50 -1.34 -9.09
CA ASN A 502 -9.67 -2.78 -9.28
C ASN A 502 -8.42 -3.41 -9.91
N ILE A 503 -7.95 -4.50 -9.31
CA ILE A 503 -6.92 -5.38 -9.88
C ILE A 503 -7.57 -6.73 -10.11
N VAL A 504 -7.51 -7.23 -11.34
CA VAL A 504 -8.14 -8.49 -11.74
C VAL A 504 -7.07 -9.50 -12.12
N LEU A 505 -7.03 -10.64 -11.44
CA LEU A 505 -6.08 -11.72 -11.67
C LEU A 505 -6.76 -12.83 -12.46
N MET A 506 -6.43 -12.94 -13.75
CA MET A 506 -6.87 -14.00 -14.67
C MET A 506 -5.68 -14.87 -15.14
N ARG A 507 -4.60 -14.89 -14.35
CA ARG A 507 -3.48 -15.80 -14.54
C ARG A 507 -2.80 -16.16 -13.22
N PRO A 508 -2.23 -17.37 -13.09
CA PRO A 508 -1.39 -17.70 -11.96
C PRO A 508 -0.26 -16.68 -11.77
N VAL A 509 0.01 -16.37 -10.51
CA VAL A 509 1.15 -15.53 -10.09
C VAL A 509 2.16 -16.47 -9.44
N ASN A 510 3.28 -16.69 -10.12
CA ASN A 510 4.22 -17.76 -9.78
C ASN A 510 5.30 -17.33 -8.78
N SER A 511 5.37 -16.05 -8.43
CA SER A 511 6.29 -15.55 -7.42
C SER A 511 5.64 -14.49 -6.54
N MET A 512 6.00 -14.53 -5.25
CA MET A 512 5.53 -13.55 -4.28
C MET A 512 6.03 -12.12 -4.57
N ILE A 513 7.14 -12.03 -5.31
CA ILE A 513 7.69 -10.76 -5.80
C ILE A 513 6.73 -10.13 -6.80
N GLU A 514 6.38 -10.88 -7.84
CA GLU A 514 5.42 -10.44 -8.86
C GLU A 514 4.07 -10.10 -8.21
N PHE A 515 3.64 -10.92 -7.25
CA PHE A 515 2.42 -10.69 -6.50
C PHE A 515 2.42 -9.35 -5.76
N LYS A 516 3.44 -9.07 -4.93
CA LYS A 516 3.58 -7.78 -4.22
C LYS A 516 3.64 -6.60 -5.18
N GLN A 517 4.29 -6.75 -6.32
CA GLN A 517 4.38 -5.70 -7.34
C GLN A 517 3.04 -5.42 -8.04
N ILE A 518 2.25 -6.46 -8.32
CA ILE A 518 0.90 -6.34 -8.86
C ILE A 518 0.00 -5.64 -7.84
N ILE A 519 -0.06 -6.13 -6.60
CA ILE A 519 -0.91 -5.54 -5.56
C ILE A 519 -0.52 -4.09 -5.28
N GLY A 520 0.79 -3.79 -5.27
CA GLY A 520 1.33 -2.44 -5.10
C GLY A 520 0.88 -1.41 -6.14
N ARG A 521 0.20 -1.79 -7.23
CA ARG A 521 -0.42 -0.86 -8.17
C ARG A 521 -1.70 -0.22 -7.62
N GLY A 522 -2.40 -0.93 -6.72
CA GLY A 522 -3.62 -0.45 -6.08
C GLY A 522 -3.38 0.33 -4.79
N THR A 523 -2.21 0.20 -4.15
CA THR A 523 -1.95 0.72 -2.80
C THR A 523 -1.72 2.23 -2.74
N ARG A 524 -1.62 2.92 -3.87
CA ARG A 524 -1.44 4.38 -3.89
C ARG A 524 -2.72 5.09 -3.44
N LEU A 525 -2.56 6.06 -2.54
CA LEU A 525 -3.62 6.96 -2.09
C LEU A 525 -4.15 7.82 -3.24
N TYR A 526 -5.46 8.03 -3.24
CA TYR A 526 -6.20 8.94 -4.12
C TYR A 526 -7.46 9.43 -3.40
N ASP A 527 -7.99 10.58 -3.79
CA ASP A 527 -9.19 11.12 -3.15
C ASP A 527 -10.44 10.27 -3.43
N GLY A 528 -11.31 10.14 -2.43
CA GLY A 528 -12.45 9.21 -2.45
C GLY A 528 -12.04 7.74 -2.63
N LYS A 529 -10.78 7.38 -2.36
CA LYS A 529 -10.26 6.00 -2.45
C LYS A 529 -9.93 5.45 -1.08
N ASP A 530 -10.95 4.89 -0.45
CA ASP A 530 -10.81 4.26 0.86
C ASP A 530 -10.20 2.87 0.78
N TYR A 531 -10.46 2.14 -0.31
CA TYR A 531 -9.85 0.84 -0.59
C TYR A 531 -9.74 0.60 -2.10
N PHE A 532 -9.08 -0.49 -2.48
CA PHE A 532 -9.20 -1.08 -3.82
C PHE A 532 -9.57 -2.57 -3.73
N THR A 533 -10.15 -3.11 -4.80
CA THR A 533 -10.61 -4.51 -4.85
C THR A 533 -9.65 -5.34 -5.70
N ILE A 534 -9.30 -6.51 -5.20
CA ILE A 534 -8.59 -7.54 -5.95
C ILE A 534 -9.60 -8.63 -6.31
N LEU A 535 -9.86 -8.86 -7.58
CA LEU A 535 -10.70 -9.95 -8.07
C LEU A 535 -9.78 -11.09 -8.47
N ASP A 536 -9.82 -12.18 -7.71
CA ASP A 536 -8.91 -13.31 -7.85
C ASP A 536 -9.64 -14.53 -8.42
N PHE A 537 -9.45 -14.78 -9.73
CA PHE A 537 -9.99 -15.95 -10.43
C PHE A 537 -9.05 -17.16 -10.41
N VAL A 538 -7.89 -17.05 -9.76
CA VAL A 538 -6.77 -17.99 -9.94
C VAL A 538 -6.16 -18.45 -8.62
N LYS A 539 -6.84 -18.18 -7.51
CA LYS A 539 -6.44 -18.55 -6.15
C LYS A 539 -5.07 -17.99 -5.76
N ALA A 540 -4.68 -16.83 -6.32
CA ALA A 540 -3.46 -16.12 -5.93
C ALA A 540 -3.50 -15.64 -4.47
N HIS A 541 -4.70 -15.50 -3.88
CA HIS A 541 -4.86 -15.10 -2.49
C HIS A 541 -4.18 -16.02 -1.46
N HIS A 542 -3.86 -17.27 -1.81
CA HIS A 542 -3.07 -18.12 -0.92
C HIS A 542 -1.70 -17.52 -0.60
N LEU A 543 -1.13 -16.70 -1.50
CA LEU A 543 0.10 -15.95 -1.28
C LEU A 543 -0.05 -14.86 -0.19
N PHE A 544 -1.27 -14.44 0.14
CA PHE A 544 -1.50 -13.55 1.28
C PHE A 544 -1.41 -14.28 2.62
N SER A 545 -1.78 -15.56 2.66
CA SER A 545 -1.78 -16.36 3.89
C SER A 545 -0.39 -16.85 4.28
N ASP A 546 0.61 -16.57 3.43
CA ASP A 546 2.00 -16.80 3.71
C ASP A 546 2.42 -15.97 4.95
N PRO A 547 2.90 -16.59 6.05
CA PRO A 547 3.43 -15.87 7.20
C PRO A 547 4.47 -14.80 6.83
N GLU A 548 5.17 -14.97 5.70
CA GLU A 548 6.18 -14.08 5.14
C GLU A 548 5.61 -12.96 4.24
N TRP A 549 4.28 -12.84 4.14
CA TRP A 549 3.64 -11.73 3.43
C TRP A 549 3.99 -10.40 4.13
N ASP A 550 3.85 -10.36 5.45
CA ASP A 550 4.23 -9.23 6.32
C ASP A 550 5.17 -9.64 7.48
N GLY A 551 5.61 -10.91 7.55
CA GLY A 551 6.50 -11.44 8.60
C GLY A 551 8.00 -11.17 8.38
N GLU A 552 8.79 -11.43 9.44
CA GLU A 552 10.24 -11.33 9.39
C GLU A 552 10.86 -12.37 8.42
N PRO A 553 12.02 -12.05 7.81
CA PRO A 553 12.60 -12.94 6.84
C PRO A 553 13.10 -14.24 7.48
N ILE A 554 12.79 -15.38 6.85
CA ILE A 554 13.21 -16.70 7.33
C ILE A 554 14.64 -17.01 6.82
N GLU A 555 15.46 -17.62 7.67
CA GLU A 555 16.79 -18.09 7.27
C GLU A 555 16.67 -19.21 6.22
N PRO A 556 17.50 -19.19 5.16
CA PRO A 556 17.49 -20.26 4.17
C PRO A 556 17.96 -21.58 4.77
N GLU A 557 17.29 -22.68 4.41
CA GLU A 557 17.80 -24.02 4.68
C GLU A 557 19.15 -24.22 3.98
N GLN A 558 20.14 -24.74 4.73
CA GLN A 558 21.47 -24.99 4.19
C GLN A 558 21.38 -25.96 3.00
N PRO A 559 22.02 -25.67 1.86
CA PRO A 559 21.97 -26.54 0.70
C PRO A 559 22.58 -27.90 1.04
N GLN A 560 21.79 -28.97 0.94
CA GLN A 560 22.31 -30.33 1.04
C GLN A 560 23.29 -30.57 -0.13
N PRO A 561 24.49 -31.11 0.15
CA PRO A 561 25.49 -31.35 -0.89
C PRO A 561 24.94 -32.34 -1.93
N ARG A 562 24.88 -31.92 -3.19
CA ARG A 562 24.59 -32.82 -4.31
C ARG A 562 25.72 -33.86 -4.42
N PRO A 563 25.41 -35.15 -4.63
CA PRO A 563 26.44 -36.17 -4.76
C PRO A 563 27.28 -35.92 -6.02
N VAL A 564 28.60 -35.88 -5.82
CA VAL A 564 29.61 -35.72 -6.86
C VAL A 564 29.61 -36.96 -7.75
N ARG A 565 29.39 -36.82 -9.07
CA ARG A 565 29.61 -37.91 -10.03
C ARG A 565 31.12 -38.10 -10.26
N PRO A 566 31.61 -39.35 -10.43
CA PRO A 566 33.04 -39.61 -10.59
C PRO A 566 33.56 -39.05 -11.92
N VAL A 567 34.78 -38.53 -11.88
CA VAL A 567 35.51 -38.00 -13.05
C VAL A 567 36.31 -39.13 -13.70
N GLY A 568 36.15 -39.29 -15.01
CA GLY A 568 36.95 -40.13 -15.91
C GLY A 568 36.10 -40.53 -17.12
N GLY A 569 36.49 -40.38 -18.38
CA GLY A 569 37.66 -39.80 -19.03
C GLY A 569 37.36 -39.75 -20.54
N GLU A 570 38.34 -39.26 -21.30
CA GLU A 570 38.46 -39.18 -22.77
C GLU A 570 37.85 -37.95 -23.48
N GLU A 571 38.75 -37.24 -24.15
CA GLU A 571 38.55 -36.11 -25.04
C GLU A 571 37.98 -36.61 -26.38
N ASP A 572 36.72 -36.29 -26.67
CA ASP A 572 36.16 -36.42 -28.02
C ASP A 572 36.13 -35.04 -28.69
N GLU A 573 36.75 -34.95 -29.87
CA GLU A 573 36.73 -33.78 -30.75
C GLU A 573 35.29 -33.32 -31.05
N PRO A 574 35.04 -32.00 -31.21
CA PRO A 574 33.72 -31.51 -31.53
C PRO A 574 33.30 -31.99 -32.94
N PRO A 575 32.08 -32.54 -33.11
CA PRO A 575 31.59 -32.95 -34.41
C PRO A 575 31.39 -31.72 -35.32
N PRO A 576 31.50 -31.88 -36.65
CA PRO A 576 31.36 -30.77 -37.58
C PRO A 576 29.97 -30.14 -37.48
N VAL A 577 29.95 -28.81 -37.57
CA VAL A 577 28.75 -27.96 -37.54
C VAL A 577 27.78 -28.40 -38.63
N GLY A 578 26.79 -29.21 -38.25
CA GLY A 578 25.62 -29.49 -39.06
C GLY A 578 24.71 -28.25 -39.15
N PRO A 579 23.86 -28.16 -40.18
CA PRO A 579 22.88 -27.08 -40.29
C PRO A 579 22.03 -27.06 -39.01
N GLY A 580 21.83 -25.85 -38.47
CA GLY A 580 21.24 -25.61 -37.15
C GLY A 580 19.92 -26.35 -36.92
N PRO A 581 19.53 -26.54 -35.64
CA PRO A 581 18.34 -27.30 -35.30
C PRO A 581 17.12 -26.74 -36.04
N LEU A 582 16.43 -27.64 -36.75
CA LEU A 582 15.11 -27.39 -37.31
C LEU A 582 14.21 -26.77 -36.23
N PRO A 583 13.29 -25.87 -36.59
CA PRO A 583 12.42 -25.22 -35.63
C PRO A 583 11.67 -26.29 -34.82
N GLU A 584 11.88 -26.32 -33.50
CA GLU A 584 11.10 -27.14 -32.59
C GLU A 584 9.62 -26.88 -32.87
N HIS A 585 8.89 -27.95 -33.24
CA HIS A 585 7.44 -27.93 -33.34
C HIS A 585 6.88 -27.47 -31.98
N ARG A 586 6.50 -26.20 -31.87
CA ARG A 586 5.67 -25.75 -30.76
C ARG A 586 4.38 -26.56 -30.84
N PRO A 587 3.99 -27.31 -29.79
CA PRO A 587 2.74 -28.06 -29.83
C PRO A 587 1.60 -27.12 -30.17
N GLU A 588 0.76 -27.51 -31.14
CA GLU A 588 -0.38 -26.70 -31.57
C GLU A 588 -1.33 -26.46 -30.38
N LYS A 589 -1.71 -25.20 -30.15
CA LYS A 589 -2.58 -24.80 -29.05
C LYS A 589 -3.97 -25.41 -29.25
N LEU A 590 -4.48 -26.13 -28.26
CA LEU A 590 -5.82 -26.71 -28.29
C LEU A 590 -6.88 -25.60 -28.12
N VAL A 591 -7.87 -25.54 -29.01
CA VAL A 591 -9.00 -24.60 -28.91
C VAL A 591 -10.30 -25.39 -28.87
N ILE A 592 -11.06 -25.20 -27.78
CA ILE A 592 -12.31 -25.90 -27.53
C ILE A 592 -13.45 -24.89 -27.49
N LYS A 593 -14.60 -25.31 -28.03
CA LYS A 593 -15.89 -24.65 -27.88
C LYS A 593 -16.83 -25.55 -27.08
N LEU A 594 -17.31 -25.04 -25.95
CA LEU A 594 -18.20 -25.81 -25.07
C LEU A 594 -19.57 -26.02 -25.71
N ALA A 595 -20.21 -27.16 -25.41
CA ALA A 595 -21.62 -27.35 -25.71
C ALA A 595 -22.49 -26.25 -25.07
N ASP A 596 -23.53 -25.76 -25.77
CA ASP A 596 -24.37 -24.62 -25.33
C ASP A 596 -24.98 -24.84 -23.93
N GLY A 597 -25.38 -26.08 -23.61
CA GLY A 597 -25.86 -26.44 -22.28
C GLY A 597 -24.81 -26.26 -21.17
N LYS A 598 -23.56 -26.65 -21.41
CA LYS A 598 -22.46 -26.53 -20.44
C LYS A 598 -22.02 -25.09 -20.24
N ALA A 599 -21.97 -24.30 -21.31
CA ALA A 599 -21.63 -22.88 -21.24
C ALA A 599 -22.62 -22.09 -20.35
N ARG A 600 -23.91 -22.44 -20.40
CA ARG A 600 -24.96 -21.83 -19.56
C ARG A 600 -24.97 -22.34 -18.12
N GLN A 601 -24.38 -23.50 -17.86
CA GLN A 601 -24.32 -24.15 -16.54
C GLN A 601 -23.05 -23.80 -15.74
N ILE A 602 -22.16 -22.94 -16.24
CA ILE A 602 -21.00 -22.48 -15.46
C ILE A 602 -21.51 -21.77 -14.20
N GLN A 603 -21.29 -22.40 -13.04
CA GLN A 603 -21.62 -21.84 -11.73
C GLN A 603 -20.36 -21.22 -11.10
N HIS A 604 -20.56 -20.28 -10.19
CA HIS A 604 -19.48 -19.65 -9.45
C HIS A 604 -19.84 -19.46 -7.99
N MET A 605 -18.80 -19.37 -7.17
CA MET A 605 -18.86 -18.96 -5.77
C MET A 605 -17.88 -17.82 -5.58
N SER A 606 -18.27 -16.81 -4.79
CA SER A 606 -17.36 -15.74 -4.43
C SER A 606 -17.34 -15.51 -2.92
N VAL A 607 -16.14 -15.36 -2.36
CA VAL A 607 -15.94 -15.03 -0.95
C VAL A 607 -15.08 -13.78 -0.85
N THR A 608 -15.53 -12.78 -0.09
CA THR A 608 -14.73 -11.58 0.19
C THR A 608 -13.91 -11.79 1.46
N THR A 609 -12.62 -11.49 1.40
CA THR A 609 -11.70 -11.51 2.55
C THR A 609 -11.16 -10.11 2.77
N PHE A 610 -11.07 -9.70 4.04
CA PHE A 610 -10.56 -8.39 4.45
C PHE A 610 -9.18 -8.53 5.10
N TRP A 611 -8.40 -7.45 5.06
CA TRP A 611 -7.09 -7.40 5.71
C TRP A 611 -7.17 -6.74 7.08
N GLY A 612 -6.80 -7.47 8.12
CA GLY A 612 -6.80 -6.99 9.50
C GLY A 612 -5.70 -5.95 9.79
N PRO A 613 -5.77 -5.24 10.94
CA PRO A 613 -4.69 -4.35 11.42
C PRO A 613 -3.37 -5.05 11.71
N ASP A 614 -3.45 -6.34 12.03
CA ASP A 614 -2.31 -7.22 12.22
C ASP A 614 -1.63 -7.66 10.91
N GLY A 615 -2.19 -7.28 9.76
CA GLY A 615 -1.66 -7.63 8.46
C GLY A 615 -1.96 -9.08 8.05
N LYS A 616 -3.04 -9.68 8.57
CA LYS A 616 -3.48 -11.04 8.20
C LYS A 616 -4.82 -11.05 7.46
N PRO A 617 -5.09 -12.08 6.62
CA PRO A 617 -6.40 -12.27 6.03
C PRO A 617 -7.39 -12.64 7.12
N LEU A 618 -8.52 -11.96 7.16
CA LEU A 618 -9.67 -12.37 7.96
C LEU A 618 -10.69 -13.04 7.04
N SER A 619 -10.88 -14.35 7.21
CA SER A 619 -12.04 -15.03 6.60
C SER A 619 -13.35 -14.47 7.18
N PRO A 620 -14.49 -14.60 6.50
CA PRO A 620 -15.78 -14.22 7.08
C PRO A 620 -16.02 -14.85 8.46
N ALA A 621 -15.64 -16.12 8.66
CA ALA A 621 -15.76 -16.82 9.94
C ALA A 621 -14.80 -16.30 11.03
N GLN A 622 -13.55 -15.99 10.68
CA GLN A 622 -12.58 -15.41 11.63
C GLN A 622 -12.90 -13.95 11.96
N PHE A 623 -13.46 -13.22 10.99
CA PHE A 623 -14.00 -11.90 11.22
C PHE A 623 -15.19 -11.97 12.18
N LEU A 624 -16.07 -12.98 12.03
CA LEU A 624 -17.16 -13.27 12.96
C LEU A 624 -16.65 -13.65 14.36
N GLU A 625 -15.64 -14.51 14.48
CA GLU A 625 -15.02 -14.85 15.77
C GLU A 625 -14.35 -13.65 16.43
N SER A 626 -13.64 -12.82 15.65
CA SER A 626 -13.00 -11.59 16.13
C SER A 626 -14.04 -10.57 16.60
N LEU A 627 -15.11 -10.37 15.82
CA LEU A 627 -16.24 -9.54 16.21
C LEU A 627 -16.88 -10.09 17.50
N PHE A 628 -17.23 -11.38 17.52
CA PHE A 628 -17.78 -12.06 18.70
C PHE A 628 -16.90 -11.89 19.94
N GLY A 629 -15.59 -11.99 19.80
CA GLY A 629 -14.63 -11.77 20.89
C GLY A 629 -14.57 -10.32 21.38
N ALA A 630 -14.83 -9.35 20.49
CA ALA A 630 -14.80 -7.92 20.82
C ALA A 630 -16.13 -7.38 21.37
N LEU A 631 -17.29 -7.94 20.96
CA LEU A 631 -18.63 -7.47 21.36
C LEU A 631 -18.84 -7.36 22.89
N PRO A 632 -18.31 -8.26 23.74
CA PRO A 632 -18.44 -8.17 25.20
C PRO A 632 -17.85 -6.89 25.83
N GLU A 633 -16.95 -6.19 25.13
CA GLU A 633 -16.42 -4.91 25.59
C GLU A 633 -17.43 -3.75 25.43
N PHE A 634 -18.42 -3.89 24.54
CA PHE A 634 -19.36 -2.84 24.19
C PHE A 634 -20.72 -2.98 24.88
N PHE A 635 -21.19 -4.22 25.06
CA PHE A 635 -22.45 -4.52 25.74
C PHE A 635 -22.43 -5.96 26.28
N LYS A 636 -23.11 -6.21 27.40
CA LYS A 636 -23.05 -7.48 28.14
C LYS A 636 -24.19 -8.43 27.80
N ASN A 637 -25.34 -7.89 27.40
CA ASN A 637 -26.54 -8.66 27.11
C ASN A 637 -27.41 -7.96 26.08
N GLU A 638 -28.45 -8.65 25.62
CA GLU A 638 -29.37 -8.16 24.60
C GLU A 638 -30.12 -6.90 25.03
N ASP A 639 -30.53 -6.80 26.30
CA ASP A 639 -31.26 -5.64 26.82
C ASP A 639 -30.39 -4.37 26.80
N GLU A 640 -29.11 -4.50 27.10
CA GLU A 640 -28.13 -3.41 27.01
C GLU A 640 -27.89 -3.00 25.55
N LEU A 641 -27.68 -3.97 24.64
CA LEU A 641 -27.59 -3.69 23.21
C LEU A 641 -28.84 -2.96 22.71
N ARG A 642 -30.02 -3.40 23.13
CA ARG A 642 -31.31 -2.81 22.78
C ARG A 642 -31.47 -1.39 23.32
N ALA A 643 -31.05 -1.14 24.56
CA ALA A 643 -31.08 0.19 25.15
C ALA A 643 -30.13 1.16 24.41
N ILE A 644 -28.90 0.71 24.11
CA ILE A 644 -27.91 1.48 23.34
C ILE A 644 -28.42 1.72 21.92
N TRP A 645 -29.03 0.73 21.28
CA TRP A 645 -29.45 0.82 19.89
C TRP A 645 -30.74 1.60 19.72
N ALA A 646 -31.67 1.57 20.67
CA ALA A 646 -32.96 2.26 20.57
C ALA A 646 -32.82 3.79 20.54
N ASP A 647 -31.80 4.33 21.20
CA ASP A 647 -31.47 5.76 21.15
C ASP A 647 -30.43 6.04 20.03
N PRO A 648 -30.74 6.93 19.08
CA PRO A 648 -29.87 7.20 17.94
C PRO A 648 -28.51 7.83 18.32
N THR A 649 -28.40 8.52 19.45
CA THR A 649 -27.14 9.10 19.93
C THR A 649 -26.20 8.02 20.48
N THR A 650 -26.72 7.11 21.31
CA THR A 650 -25.92 5.98 21.82
C THR A 650 -25.61 4.94 20.74
N ARG A 651 -26.53 4.73 19.78
CA ARG A 651 -26.28 3.90 18.59
C ARG A 651 -25.10 4.42 17.77
N LYS A 652 -25.02 5.73 17.56
CA LYS A 652 -23.90 6.36 16.86
C LYS A 652 -22.58 6.11 17.59
N GLY A 653 -22.55 6.33 18.90
CA GLY A 653 -21.37 6.05 19.73
C GLY A 653 -20.90 4.60 19.66
N LEU A 654 -21.83 3.63 19.67
CA LEU A 654 -21.50 2.21 19.50
C LEU A 654 -20.90 1.91 18.12
N LEU A 655 -21.49 2.46 17.05
CA LEU A 655 -20.98 2.26 15.68
C LEU A 655 -19.58 2.86 15.50
N ASP A 656 -19.33 4.04 16.08
CA ASP A 656 -18.01 4.69 16.03
C ASP A 656 -16.96 3.85 16.80
N ALA A 657 -17.31 3.35 17.98
CA ALA A 657 -16.41 2.52 18.79
C ALA A 657 -16.12 1.14 18.14
N LEU A 658 -17.12 0.55 17.47
CA LEU A 658 -16.92 -0.66 16.66
C LEU A 658 -15.98 -0.38 15.47
N ALA A 659 -16.14 0.76 14.80
CA ALA A 659 -15.28 1.16 13.68
C ALA A 659 -13.81 1.35 14.12
N GLU A 660 -13.56 1.92 15.29
CA GLU A 660 -12.21 2.05 15.88
C GLU A 660 -11.53 0.69 16.09
N ARG A 661 -12.28 -0.35 16.44
CA ARG A 661 -11.79 -1.73 16.55
C ARG A 661 -11.69 -2.46 15.20
N GLY A 662 -12.01 -1.79 14.09
CA GLY A 662 -11.94 -2.34 12.74
C GLY A 662 -13.26 -2.94 12.23
N PHE A 663 -14.36 -2.83 12.99
CA PHE A 663 -15.70 -3.30 12.64
C PHE A 663 -16.56 -2.14 12.10
N GLY A 664 -16.09 -1.53 11.01
CA GLY A 664 -16.80 -0.44 10.35
C GLY A 664 -18.09 -0.90 9.64
N ARG A 665 -18.78 0.06 9.03
CA ARG A 665 -20.07 -0.17 8.34
C ARG A 665 -20.00 -1.18 7.20
N GLU A 666 -18.99 -1.09 6.36
CA GLU A 666 -18.83 -2.00 5.21
C GLU A 666 -18.56 -3.46 5.64
N PRO A 667 -17.65 -3.73 6.61
CA PRO A 667 -17.52 -5.06 7.18
C PRO A 667 -18.81 -5.62 7.77
N LEU A 668 -19.60 -4.80 8.48
CA LEU A 668 -20.90 -5.22 9.03
C LEU A 668 -21.94 -5.51 7.92
N ALA A 669 -21.90 -4.76 6.80
CA ALA A 669 -22.75 -5.00 5.64
C ALA A 669 -22.36 -6.28 4.87
N GLU A 670 -21.08 -6.63 4.81
CA GLU A 670 -20.67 -7.94 4.29
C GLU A 670 -21.15 -9.06 5.22
N MET A 671 -21.13 -8.81 6.54
CA MET A 671 -21.66 -9.76 7.50
C MET A 671 -23.14 -10.06 7.26
N GLN A 672 -23.94 -9.02 6.96
CA GLN A 672 -25.33 -9.19 6.54
C GLN A 672 -25.47 -10.15 5.35
N ARG A 673 -24.53 -10.16 4.39
CA ARG A 673 -24.55 -11.13 3.28
C ARG A 673 -24.17 -12.54 3.75
N VAL A 674 -23.15 -12.64 4.60
CA VAL A 674 -22.61 -13.94 5.07
C VAL A 674 -23.63 -14.74 5.88
N ILE A 675 -24.49 -14.06 6.64
CA ILE A 675 -25.56 -14.70 7.44
C ILE A 675 -26.94 -14.62 6.77
N ASP A 676 -27.01 -14.35 5.46
CA ASP A 676 -28.26 -14.22 4.68
C ASP A 676 -29.28 -13.20 5.26
N ALA A 677 -28.79 -12.11 5.86
CA ALA A 677 -29.54 -11.08 6.58
C ALA A 677 -29.45 -9.66 5.94
N GLU A 678 -29.26 -9.57 4.62
CA GLU A 678 -29.12 -8.30 3.86
C GLU A 678 -30.32 -7.36 4.00
N LYS A 679 -31.48 -7.94 4.28
CA LYS A 679 -32.73 -7.21 4.49
C LYS A 679 -32.97 -6.85 5.97
N SER A 680 -32.11 -7.29 6.88
CA SER A 680 -32.22 -7.08 8.33
C SER A 680 -31.55 -5.78 8.80
N ASP A 681 -31.84 -5.32 10.02
CA ASP A 681 -31.14 -4.19 10.63
C ASP A 681 -29.75 -4.65 11.11
N LEU A 682 -28.79 -3.73 11.22
CA LEU A 682 -27.49 -4.04 11.85
C LEU A 682 -27.64 -4.45 13.33
N PHE A 683 -28.70 -4.00 14.01
CA PHE A 683 -29.07 -4.54 15.32
C PHE A 683 -29.23 -6.06 15.30
N ASP A 684 -29.96 -6.60 14.32
CA ASP A 684 -30.23 -8.04 14.20
C ASP A 684 -28.93 -8.81 13.96
N VAL A 685 -28.04 -8.22 13.19
CA VAL A 685 -26.72 -8.77 12.86
C VAL A 685 -25.87 -8.87 14.13
N LEU A 686 -25.80 -7.79 14.92
CA LEU A 686 -25.06 -7.77 16.18
C LEU A 686 -25.67 -8.72 17.22
N ALA A 687 -27.01 -8.76 17.31
CA ALA A 687 -27.73 -9.66 18.20
C ALA A 687 -27.55 -11.14 17.82
N TYR A 688 -27.54 -11.44 16.51
CA TYR A 688 -27.23 -12.78 16.00
C TYR A 688 -25.81 -13.21 16.37
N VAL A 689 -24.81 -12.33 16.20
CA VAL A 689 -23.42 -12.68 16.56
C VAL A 689 -23.27 -12.86 18.05
N ALA A 690 -23.69 -11.88 18.85
CA ALA A 690 -23.44 -11.88 20.29
C ALA A 690 -24.24 -12.97 21.03
N PHE A 691 -25.46 -13.26 20.57
CA PHE A 691 -26.44 -14.03 21.34
C PHE A 691 -27.12 -15.16 20.56
N ALA A 692 -26.73 -15.42 19.30
CA ALA A 692 -27.34 -16.42 18.41
C ALA A 692 -28.86 -16.25 18.23
N LEU A 693 -29.35 -15.01 18.30
CA LEU A 693 -30.75 -14.67 18.15
C LEU A 693 -31.19 -14.66 16.68
N PRO A 694 -32.45 -15.03 16.37
CA PRO A 694 -32.95 -14.97 15.00
C PRO A 694 -32.96 -13.53 14.46
N THR A 695 -32.61 -13.38 13.19
CA THR A 695 -32.62 -12.06 12.53
C THR A 695 -34.02 -11.70 12.06
N HIS A 696 -34.42 -10.44 12.21
CA HIS A 696 -35.64 -9.89 11.63
C HIS A 696 -35.34 -8.93 10.49
N THR A 697 -36.15 -8.99 9.43
CA THR A 697 -36.05 -8.02 8.34
C THR A 697 -36.47 -6.62 8.81
N ARG A 698 -35.92 -5.59 8.16
CA ARG A 698 -36.33 -4.20 8.39
C ARG A 698 -37.83 -4.00 8.21
N SER A 699 -38.43 -4.72 7.25
CA SER A 699 -39.88 -4.66 6.99
C SER A 699 -40.70 -5.24 8.15
N GLU A 700 -40.28 -6.36 8.73
CA GLU A 700 -40.91 -6.94 9.93
C GLU A 700 -40.79 -6.02 11.14
N ARG A 701 -39.61 -5.42 11.36
CA ARG A 701 -39.40 -4.43 12.43
C ARG A 701 -40.31 -3.22 12.25
N ALA A 702 -40.39 -2.67 11.05
CA ALA A 702 -41.25 -1.54 10.74
C ALA A 702 -42.74 -1.86 10.99
N ALA A 703 -43.19 -3.06 10.59
CA ALA A 703 -44.56 -3.50 10.83
C ALA A 703 -44.86 -3.65 12.34
N ASN A 704 -43.95 -4.25 13.10
CA ASN A 704 -44.10 -4.42 14.54
C ASN A 704 -44.07 -3.06 15.27
N ALA A 705 -43.15 -2.16 14.89
CA ALA A 705 -43.09 -0.81 15.41
C ALA A 705 -44.39 -0.05 15.16
N LYS A 706 -44.96 -0.17 13.95
CA LYS A 706 -46.26 0.44 13.61
C LYS A 706 -47.39 -0.09 14.48
N ALA A 707 -47.43 -1.40 14.73
CA ALA A 707 -48.43 -2.00 15.60
C ALA A 707 -48.30 -1.51 17.06
N LYS A 708 -47.08 -1.45 17.59
CA LYS A 708 -46.80 -1.02 18.98
C LYS A 708 -46.95 0.48 19.21
N ALA A 709 -46.66 1.28 18.20
CA ALA A 709 -46.85 2.73 18.24
C ALA A 709 -48.33 3.15 18.06
N SER A 710 -49.22 2.20 17.71
CA SER A 710 -50.65 2.46 17.51
C SER A 710 -51.28 3.05 18.76
N GLY A 711 -51.98 4.18 18.61
CA GLY A 711 -52.61 4.91 19.73
C GLY A 711 -51.67 5.76 20.59
N THR A 712 -50.35 5.73 20.36
CA THR A 712 -49.38 6.59 21.07
C THR A 712 -49.24 7.96 20.41
N TYR A 713 -49.39 8.04 19.09
CA TYR A 713 -49.20 9.25 18.29
C TYR A 713 -50.49 9.69 17.60
N GLY A 714 -50.63 10.99 17.35
CA GLY A 714 -51.75 11.52 16.57
C GLY A 714 -51.68 11.09 15.10
N TYR A 715 -52.80 11.16 14.38
CA TYR A 715 -52.92 10.72 12.98
C TYR A 715 -51.81 11.26 12.06
N LYS A 716 -51.50 12.56 12.15
CA LYS A 716 -50.47 13.19 11.31
C LYS A 716 -49.05 12.76 11.70
N GLN A 717 -48.78 12.59 12.99
CA GLN A 717 -47.51 12.06 13.50
C GLN A 717 -47.31 10.61 13.09
N GLN A 718 -48.37 9.79 13.13
CA GLN A 718 -48.33 8.41 12.67
C GLN A 718 -48.04 8.32 11.17
N ALA A 719 -48.66 9.16 10.35
CA ALA A 719 -48.36 9.25 8.92
C ALA A 719 -46.90 9.66 8.64
N PHE A 720 -46.31 10.52 9.47
CA PHE A 720 -44.88 10.86 9.38
C PHE A 720 -43.98 9.69 9.79
N ILE A 721 -44.29 9.00 10.89
CA ILE A 721 -43.56 7.80 11.33
C ILE A 721 -43.60 6.73 10.24
N GLU A 722 -44.75 6.48 9.62
CA GLU A 722 -44.86 5.51 8.52
C GLU A 722 -44.00 5.86 7.32
N PHE A 723 -43.91 7.16 6.98
CA PHE A 723 -43.00 7.63 5.94
C PHE A 723 -41.53 7.37 6.29
N VAL A 724 -41.11 7.69 7.53
CA VAL A 724 -39.75 7.45 8.00
C VAL A 724 -39.43 5.95 8.02
N LEU A 725 -40.35 5.11 8.48
CA LEU A 725 -40.23 3.66 8.45
C LEU A 725 -40.07 3.13 7.02
N GLY A 726 -40.77 3.71 6.05
CA GLY A 726 -40.58 3.39 4.63
C GLY A 726 -39.17 3.70 4.13
N GLN A 727 -38.59 4.85 4.51
CA GLN A 727 -37.20 5.20 4.17
C GLN A 727 -36.20 4.26 4.85
N TYR A 728 -36.44 3.91 6.11
CA TYR A 728 -35.64 2.93 6.84
C TYR A 728 -35.65 1.54 6.18
N VAL A 729 -36.82 1.05 5.75
CA VAL A 729 -36.93 -0.24 5.03
C VAL A 729 -36.19 -0.20 3.71
N ALA A 730 -36.22 0.93 2.99
CA ALA A 730 -35.53 1.07 1.70
C ALA A 730 -34.02 1.24 1.86
N GLN A 731 -33.57 2.18 2.70
CA GLN A 731 -32.20 2.70 2.72
C GLN A 731 -31.38 2.26 3.94
N GLY A 732 -32.03 1.89 5.04
CA GLY A 732 -31.37 1.30 6.22
C GLY A 732 -31.44 2.16 7.48
N VAL A 733 -30.75 1.70 8.52
CA VAL A 733 -30.76 2.28 9.87
C VAL A 733 -30.29 3.74 9.93
N ASP A 734 -29.51 4.18 8.93
CA ASP A 734 -29.00 5.54 8.83
C ASP A 734 -30.07 6.60 8.67
N GLU A 735 -31.22 6.26 8.07
CA GLU A 735 -32.35 7.18 7.93
C GLU A 735 -32.99 7.53 9.29
N LEU A 736 -32.62 6.81 10.35
CA LEU A 736 -33.08 7.06 11.71
C LEU A 736 -32.14 8.00 12.50
N ALA A 737 -31.04 8.46 11.91
CA ALA A 737 -30.09 9.36 12.57
C ALA A 737 -30.70 10.77 12.78
N PRO A 738 -30.35 11.50 13.86
CA PRO A 738 -30.94 12.81 14.15
C PRO A 738 -30.71 13.82 13.04
N GLU A 739 -29.56 13.72 12.34
CA GLU A 739 -29.20 14.60 11.23
C GLU A 739 -30.09 14.39 9.99
N LYS A 740 -30.79 13.26 9.88
CA LYS A 740 -31.72 12.95 8.78
C LYS A 740 -33.10 13.55 8.96
N LEU A 741 -33.46 14.03 10.16
CA LEU A 741 -34.78 14.58 10.44
C LEU A 741 -35.13 15.74 9.49
N THR A 742 -34.24 16.72 9.30
CA THR A 742 -34.50 17.87 8.42
C THR A 742 -34.64 17.46 6.94
N PRO A 743 -33.73 16.65 6.36
CA PRO A 743 -33.93 16.09 5.02
C PRO A 743 -35.25 15.34 4.83
N LEU A 744 -35.64 14.50 5.80
CA LEU A 744 -36.87 13.70 5.73
C LEU A 744 -38.13 14.57 5.79
N LEU A 745 -38.14 15.61 6.63
CA LEU A 745 -39.24 16.59 6.66
C LEU A 745 -39.37 17.33 5.33
N ARG A 746 -38.25 17.77 4.74
CA ARG A 746 -38.25 18.41 3.41
C ARG A 746 -38.77 17.47 2.33
N LEU A 747 -38.38 16.20 2.38
CA LEU A 747 -38.82 15.20 1.41
C LEU A 747 -40.33 14.90 1.55
N ARG A 748 -40.85 14.79 2.78
CA ARG A 748 -42.26 14.49 3.03
C ARG A 748 -43.21 15.68 2.75
N TYR A 749 -42.73 16.89 2.95
CA TYR A 749 -43.51 18.13 2.86
C TYR A 749 -43.09 19.02 1.67
N ASN A 750 -42.37 18.49 0.67
CA ASN A 750 -41.95 19.23 -0.53
C ASN A 750 -41.26 20.57 -0.22
N ASN A 751 -40.32 20.56 0.74
CA ASN A 751 -39.60 21.72 1.29
C ASN A 751 -40.43 22.73 2.10
N ALA A 752 -41.73 22.50 2.34
CA ALA A 752 -42.57 23.36 3.17
C ALA A 752 -42.49 23.00 4.67
N LEU A 753 -41.41 23.43 5.35
CA LEU A 753 -41.20 23.13 6.78
C LEU A 753 -42.25 23.75 7.72
N ALA A 754 -42.91 24.82 7.28
CA ALA A 754 -44.02 25.44 8.03
C ALA A 754 -45.24 24.49 8.12
N ASP A 755 -45.51 23.72 7.06
CA ASP A 755 -46.60 22.75 7.03
C ASP A 755 -46.29 21.56 7.94
N ALA A 756 -45.01 21.14 8.00
CA ALA A 756 -44.56 20.13 8.93
C ALA A 756 -44.75 20.55 10.40
N ALA A 757 -44.44 21.80 10.75
CA ALA A 757 -44.67 22.32 12.11
C ALA A 757 -46.18 22.41 12.44
N THR A 758 -47.01 22.75 11.46
CA THR A 758 -48.48 22.79 11.62
C THR A 758 -49.06 21.39 11.84
N ASP A 759 -48.52 20.39 11.16
CA ASP A 759 -49.02 19.01 11.17
C ASP A 759 -48.51 18.17 12.35
N LEU A 760 -47.26 18.38 12.76
CA LEU A 760 -46.55 17.51 13.69
C LEU A 760 -46.28 18.15 15.06
N GLY A 761 -46.45 19.47 15.17
CA GLY A 761 -46.26 20.25 16.39
C GLY A 761 -44.98 21.08 16.39
N SER A 762 -44.56 21.53 17.59
CA SER A 762 -43.34 22.32 17.75
C SER A 762 -42.10 21.52 17.33
N PRO A 763 -40.98 22.18 16.96
CA PRO A 763 -39.74 21.49 16.60
C PRO A 763 -39.27 20.46 17.65
N GLU A 764 -39.48 20.77 18.94
CA GLU A 764 -39.18 19.85 20.03
C GLU A 764 -40.10 18.62 20.02
N GLN A 765 -41.41 18.81 19.81
CA GLN A 765 -42.36 17.69 19.67
C GLN A 765 -42.05 16.81 18.46
N ILE A 766 -41.62 17.40 17.35
CA ILE A 766 -41.20 16.67 16.15
C ILE A 766 -39.97 15.82 16.45
N ARG A 767 -38.97 16.40 17.11
CA ARG A 767 -37.75 15.68 17.52
C ARG A 767 -38.08 14.55 18.49
N GLN A 768 -38.92 14.80 19.49
CA GLN A 768 -39.37 13.78 20.44
C GLN A 768 -40.18 12.67 19.77
N THR A 769 -40.99 13.00 18.77
CA THR A 769 -41.71 12.01 17.96
C THR A 769 -40.73 11.15 17.17
N PHE A 770 -39.78 11.77 16.46
CA PHE A 770 -38.78 11.10 15.62
C PHE A 770 -37.82 10.20 16.41
N ILE A 771 -37.37 10.62 17.59
CA ILE A 771 -36.53 9.80 18.46
C ILE A 771 -37.38 8.76 19.18
N GLY A 772 -38.52 9.20 19.74
CA GLY A 772 -39.35 8.39 20.62
C GLY A 772 -40.09 7.24 19.95
N PHE A 773 -40.26 7.23 18.62
CA PHE A 773 -40.87 6.07 17.96
C PHE A 773 -39.86 4.92 17.78
N GLN A 774 -38.55 5.22 17.76
CA GLN A 774 -37.53 4.23 17.43
C GLN A 774 -37.41 3.12 18.48
N ARG A 775 -37.72 3.40 19.76
CA ARG A 775 -37.85 2.35 20.79
C ARG A 775 -38.84 1.25 20.41
N PHE A 776 -39.87 1.55 19.61
CA PHE A 776 -40.83 0.54 19.15
C PHE A 776 -40.27 -0.39 18.07
N LEU A 777 -39.22 0.02 17.32
CA LEU A 777 -38.50 -0.84 16.37
C LEU A 777 -37.77 -1.98 17.06
N TYR A 778 -37.37 -1.76 18.32
CA TYR A 778 -36.55 -2.67 19.09
C TYR A 778 -37.23 -3.04 20.41
N GLY A 779 -38.57 -3.04 20.51
CA GLY A 779 -39.28 -3.58 21.68
C GLY A 779 -39.44 -5.11 21.61
N GLN A 780 -39.42 -5.84 22.72
CA GLN A 780 -39.64 -7.31 22.71
C GLN A 780 -41.02 -7.64 22.13
N PRO A 781 -41.17 -8.72 21.34
CA PRO A 781 -42.41 -9.11 20.66
C PRO A 781 -43.67 -8.94 21.50
#